data_AF-A0A0C2YCQ9-F1
#
_entry.id   AF-A0A0C2YCQ9-F1
#
_cell.length_a   1.000
_cell.length_b   1.000
_cell.length_c   1.000
_cell.angle_alpha   90.00
_cell.angle_beta   90.00
_cell.angle_gamma   90.00
#
_symmetry.space_group_name_H-M   'P 1'
#
loop_
_entity.id
_entity.type
_entity.pdbx_description
1 polymer ?
#
loop_
_entity_poly.entity_id
_entity_poly.type
_entity_poly.pdbx_seq_one_letter_code
_entity_poly.pdbx_strand_id
1 'polypeptide(L)'
;MESTDKEIEPRNGDVAVDPPTTRLDTTLLFPGPKQAEWDIMYYALGLKGRGSPIHTPDPPNAQPIEYRKEGFSIGDVILLDSRGGVDFHFNTCVSADSPFNGRPGYIPEGFSPLFPPLDLANIHEHVPFKGHTVLDGRSTRRYQIQGRVPGTVFDAVAEQMAILTIPEGVKSRDVIDVSCFRKYIAANAISWYKFMNEVHDRYATNGDLRLVVGWDRCSSWSRVTTSTVTVHIPHDNTANTRSFAQFSVGANAGGTGVLQSDMDGRPVLDPDGAADVVYQNQSVFLRTLNISVCDNIWCKLAEDFRPYVEPYKKIPDGIPFTWRSESMEMHPANGINKLLLKQKPHAKFAITEDNDWISVFKPDDPCLPAANEFLSRILEVYNICEEDDIVFLEYKPEVLYRNYLKHDHDISFTLPLWSPTIVAVGAVGYLSRDDGKFITLFNARAPGDSTVRGIPSLPALRTKIAPNSEKKTKRTAFDLLFGFLNLGRKSGPPQRVTFPLKAGEKAAHIYTGPTRHRRFEADDSPMEWLKSNTAKIIEIYGADHNITSEDLALITGTLDAHDYALFVSACHREGSVAFEVDVNPRSGQPWGAFLPANNGQFNSKVSRHRGPWETVLVSCLRVTSTAVILSR
;
A
#
# COMPACT_ATOMS: atom_id res chain seq x y z
N MET A 1 62.70 -15.29 18.38
CA MET A 1 62.44 -14.63 19.67
C MET A 1 60.97 -14.82 19.96
N GLU A 2 60.68 -15.88 20.71
CA GLU A 2 59.36 -16.14 21.28
C GLU A 2 59.00 -15.02 22.27
N SER A 3 57.73 -14.65 22.32
CA SER A 3 57.16 -13.95 23.47
C SER A 3 55.71 -14.38 23.63
N THR A 4 55.58 -15.38 24.49
CA THR A 4 54.40 -15.94 25.17
C THR A 4 53.21 -15.00 25.36
N ASP A 5 52.05 -15.48 24.90
CA ASP A 5 50.73 -15.16 25.41
C ASP A 5 50.64 -15.51 26.91
N LYS A 6 50.14 -14.56 27.71
CA LYS A 6 49.57 -14.84 29.03
C LYS A 6 48.12 -14.40 29.05
N GLU A 7 47.29 -15.43 29.00
CA GLU A 7 45.87 -15.48 29.33
C GLU A 7 45.60 -14.74 30.65
N ILE A 8 44.72 -13.74 30.61
CA ILE A 8 44.23 -13.04 31.80
C ILE A 8 42.99 -13.80 32.29
N GLU A 9 43.14 -14.58 33.35
CA GLU A 9 42.01 -15.16 34.09
C GLU A 9 41.13 -14.05 34.69
N PRO A 10 39.81 -14.07 34.51
CA PRO A 10 38.91 -13.19 35.23
C PRO A 10 38.75 -13.67 36.68
N ARG A 11 38.98 -12.76 37.63
CA ARG A 11 38.76 -12.97 39.07
C ARG A 11 37.30 -13.31 39.35
N ASN A 12 37.08 -14.48 39.95
CA ASN A 12 35.84 -14.83 40.64
C ASN A 12 35.58 -13.84 41.78
N GLY A 13 34.48 -13.08 41.69
CA GLY A 13 34.06 -12.18 42.75
C GLY A 13 33.10 -11.11 42.25
N ASP A 14 31.90 -11.54 41.87
CA ASP A 14 30.61 -10.84 42.03
C ASP A 14 29.56 -11.63 41.24
N VAL A 15 29.19 -12.79 41.77
CA VAL A 15 27.96 -13.47 41.34
C VAL A 15 26.82 -12.64 41.89
N ALA A 16 26.28 -11.75 41.05
CA ALA A 16 24.93 -11.26 41.25
C ALA A 16 24.02 -12.50 41.31
N VAL A 17 23.51 -12.79 42.49
CA VAL A 17 22.52 -13.85 42.69
C VAL A 17 21.27 -13.38 41.96
N ASP A 18 21.00 -13.97 40.79
CA ASP A 18 19.70 -13.84 40.15
C ASP A 18 18.63 -14.23 41.18
N PRO A 19 17.57 -13.43 41.38
CA PRO A 19 16.49 -13.81 42.28
C PRO A 19 15.93 -15.18 41.85
N PRO A 20 15.45 -16.00 42.78
CA PRO A 20 14.98 -17.34 42.46
C PRO A 20 13.79 -17.24 41.51
N THR A 21 14.05 -17.44 40.21
CA THR A 21 13.00 -17.55 39.21
C THR A 21 12.28 -18.86 39.47
N THR A 22 11.22 -18.82 40.28
CA THR A 22 10.32 -19.96 40.43
C THR A 22 9.70 -20.16 39.05
N ARG A 23 10.19 -21.15 38.31
CA ARG A 23 9.72 -21.46 36.96
C ARG A 23 8.31 -22.03 37.11
N LEU A 24 7.31 -21.15 37.06
CA LEU A 24 5.90 -21.54 37.13
C LEU A 24 5.64 -22.54 36.00
N ASP A 25 5.20 -23.76 36.31
CA ASP A 25 4.83 -24.71 35.27
C ASP A 25 3.53 -24.25 34.61
N THR A 26 3.70 -23.49 33.53
CA THR A 26 2.59 -22.91 32.76
C THR A 26 1.95 -23.90 31.79
N THR A 27 2.51 -25.11 31.66
CA THR A 27 1.99 -26.12 30.73
C THR A 27 0.56 -26.53 31.06
N LEU A 28 0.13 -26.39 32.32
CA LEU A 28 -1.23 -26.66 32.78
C LEU A 28 -2.21 -25.48 32.55
N LEU A 29 -1.71 -24.25 32.39
CA LEU A 29 -2.54 -23.05 32.30
C LEU A 29 -3.03 -22.79 30.88
N PHE A 30 -2.13 -22.89 29.91
CA PHE A 30 -2.40 -22.62 28.50
C PHE A 30 -1.51 -23.48 27.59
N PRO A 31 -1.91 -23.77 26.34
CA PRO A 31 -0.97 -24.26 25.34
C PRO A 31 0.10 -23.19 25.10
N GLY A 32 1.37 -23.58 25.01
CA GLY A 32 2.45 -22.64 24.66
C GLY A 32 2.15 -21.91 23.35
N PRO A 33 2.58 -20.65 23.21
CA PRO A 33 2.29 -19.88 22.01
C PRO A 33 2.92 -20.55 20.77
N LYS A 34 2.18 -20.58 19.65
CA LYS A 34 2.74 -20.97 18.36
C LYS A 34 3.74 -19.89 17.91
N GLN A 35 4.96 -20.29 17.59
CA GLN A 35 6.04 -19.40 17.15
C GLN A 35 6.69 -19.97 15.87
N ALA A 36 5.89 -20.12 14.80
CA ALA A 36 6.42 -20.55 13.51
C ALA A 36 7.40 -19.50 12.97
N GLU A 37 8.55 -19.92 12.44
CA GLU A 37 9.60 -19.00 11.96
C GLU A 37 9.04 -17.99 10.95
N TRP A 38 8.21 -18.46 10.02
CA TRP A 38 7.64 -17.59 9.01
C TRP A 38 6.69 -16.55 9.60
N ASP A 39 5.89 -16.85 10.64
CA ASP A 39 5.07 -15.83 11.32
C ASP A 39 5.96 -14.73 11.91
N ILE A 40 7.07 -15.12 12.52
CA ILE A 40 8.05 -14.19 13.10
C ILE A 40 8.59 -13.28 12.00
N MET A 41 9.01 -13.87 10.88
CA MET A 41 9.51 -13.12 9.73
C MET A 41 8.42 -12.23 9.11
N TYR A 42 7.21 -12.75 8.90
CA TYR A 42 6.13 -12.06 8.21
C TYR A 42 5.71 -10.80 8.96
N TYR A 43 5.51 -10.90 10.28
CA TYR A 43 5.16 -9.74 11.09
C TYR A 43 6.30 -8.73 11.21
N ALA A 44 7.55 -9.18 11.30
CA ALA A 44 8.69 -8.28 11.42
C ALA A 44 9.04 -7.58 10.09
N LEU A 45 9.09 -8.31 8.96
CA LEU A 45 9.46 -7.76 7.65
C LEU A 45 8.28 -7.22 6.86
N GLY A 46 7.03 -7.64 7.13
CA GLY A 46 5.84 -7.14 6.42
C GLY A 46 5.67 -5.63 6.53
N LEU A 47 6.07 -5.04 7.68
CA LEU A 47 6.10 -3.59 7.90
C LEU A 47 7.14 -2.84 7.06
N LYS A 48 8.02 -3.55 6.33
CA LYS A 48 8.93 -2.93 5.35
C LYS A 48 8.23 -2.54 4.06
N GLY A 49 6.96 -2.91 3.87
CA GLY A 49 6.16 -2.46 2.73
C GLY A 49 6.71 -2.96 1.39
N ARG A 50 7.19 -4.21 1.36
CA ARG A 50 7.77 -4.83 0.16
C ARG A 50 6.94 -5.99 -0.41
N GLY A 51 5.72 -6.16 0.08
CA GLY A 51 4.88 -7.34 -0.17
C GLY A 51 5.08 -8.41 0.91
N SER A 52 4.80 -9.66 0.55
CA SER A 52 4.96 -10.81 1.44
C SER A 52 6.43 -11.28 1.48
N PRO A 53 7.08 -11.30 2.66
CA PRO A 53 8.40 -11.90 2.80
C PRO A 53 8.33 -13.42 2.65
N ILE A 54 9.29 -13.99 1.92
CA ILE A 54 9.30 -15.42 1.58
C ILE A 54 10.27 -16.18 2.48
N HIS A 55 9.80 -17.27 3.10
CA HIS A 55 10.63 -18.04 4.04
C HIS A 55 11.76 -18.76 3.32
N THR A 56 11.42 -19.38 2.17
CA THR A 56 12.31 -20.11 1.26
C THR A 56 12.37 -19.39 -0.09
N PRO A 57 13.34 -18.47 -0.30
CA PRO A 57 13.47 -17.68 -1.53
C PRO A 57 13.82 -18.47 -2.79
N ASP A 58 14.28 -19.72 -2.66
CA ASP A 58 14.62 -20.58 -3.78
C ASP A 58 13.41 -20.96 -4.64
N PRO A 59 13.56 -21.01 -5.97
CA PRO A 59 12.53 -21.60 -6.81
C PRO A 59 12.40 -23.11 -6.55
N PRO A 60 11.20 -23.70 -6.70
CA PRO A 60 11.00 -25.11 -6.38
C PRO A 60 11.86 -26.03 -7.25
N ASN A 61 12.58 -26.97 -6.61
CA ASN A 61 13.50 -27.89 -7.29
C ASN A 61 12.82 -28.78 -8.34
N ALA A 62 11.51 -29.04 -8.19
CA ALA A 62 10.73 -29.85 -9.10
C ALA A 62 10.50 -29.20 -10.49
N GLN A 63 10.74 -27.90 -10.62
CA GLN A 63 10.49 -27.14 -11.86
C GLN A 63 11.63 -27.29 -12.89
N PRO A 64 11.36 -27.04 -14.18
CA PRO A 64 12.37 -27.03 -15.23
C PRO A 64 13.53 -26.07 -14.91
N ILE A 65 14.73 -26.39 -15.42
CA ILE A 65 15.94 -25.60 -15.16
C ILE A 65 15.76 -24.15 -15.60
N GLU A 66 15.07 -23.92 -16.71
CA GLU A 66 14.75 -22.60 -17.27
C GLU A 66 14.00 -21.73 -16.27
N TYR A 67 12.95 -22.27 -15.65
CA TYR A 67 12.20 -21.58 -14.61
C TYR A 67 13.07 -21.33 -13.37
N ARG A 68 13.87 -22.33 -12.97
CA ARG A 68 14.74 -22.23 -11.78
C ARG A 68 15.86 -21.21 -11.93
N LYS A 69 16.38 -20.97 -13.13
CA LYS A 69 17.36 -19.90 -13.41
C LYS A 69 16.75 -18.52 -13.22
N GLU A 70 15.45 -18.37 -13.50
CA GLU A 70 14.73 -17.10 -13.41
C GLU A 70 14.19 -16.85 -11.99
N GLY A 71 13.49 -17.82 -11.40
CA GLY A 71 12.76 -17.67 -10.14
C GLY A 71 11.29 -17.30 -10.33
N PHE A 72 10.57 -17.09 -9.22
CA PHE A 72 9.14 -16.71 -9.22
C PHE A 72 8.88 -15.44 -10.02
N SER A 73 8.01 -15.53 -11.01
CA SER A 73 7.81 -14.56 -12.09
C SER A 73 6.42 -13.92 -12.08
N ILE A 74 6.31 -12.75 -12.73
CA ILE A 74 5.01 -12.08 -12.91
C ILE A 74 4.08 -13.01 -13.70
N GLY A 75 2.85 -13.17 -13.19
CA GLY A 75 1.85 -14.06 -13.74
C GLY A 75 1.80 -15.44 -13.07
N ASP A 76 2.73 -15.77 -12.17
CA ASP A 76 2.68 -17.03 -11.43
C ASP A 76 1.46 -17.08 -10.51
N VAL A 77 0.68 -18.15 -10.61
CA VAL A 77 -0.35 -18.51 -9.65
C VAL A 77 0.28 -19.37 -8.57
N ILE A 78 0.18 -18.89 -7.33
CA ILE A 78 0.84 -19.49 -6.18
C ILE A 78 -0.13 -19.65 -5.01
N LEU A 79 0.24 -20.55 -4.09
CA LEU A 79 -0.26 -20.58 -2.71
C LEU A 79 0.89 -20.23 -1.77
N LEU A 80 0.57 -19.55 -0.66
CA LEU A 80 1.49 -19.35 0.45
C LEU A 80 1.10 -20.31 1.57
N ASP A 81 1.98 -21.27 1.85
CA ASP A 81 1.74 -22.25 2.91
C ASP A 81 1.96 -21.62 4.31
N SER A 82 1.45 -22.28 5.35
CA SER A 82 1.55 -21.82 6.74
C SER A 82 2.97 -21.80 7.30
N ARG A 83 3.94 -22.35 6.58
CA ARG A 83 5.37 -22.34 6.90
C ARG A 83 6.12 -21.28 6.10
N GLY A 84 5.45 -20.52 5.24
CA GLY A 84 6.05 -19.49 4.41
C GLY A 84 6.69 -19.96 3.11
N GLY A 85 6.46 -21.22 2.74
CA GLY A 85 6.80 -21.76 1.43
C GLY A 85 5.87 -21.19 0.36
N VAL A 86 6.41 -21.03 -0.84
CA VAL A 86 5.63 -20.65 -2.02
C VAL A 86 5.40 -21.91 -2.86
N ASP A 87 4.15 -22.32 -2.96
CA ASP A 87 3.76 -23.43 -3.83
C ASP A 87 3.36 -22.88 -5.21
N PHE A 88 4.25 -23.08 -6.19
CA PHE A 88 4.01 -22.67 -7.57
C PHE A 88 3.14 -23.70 -8.29
N HIS A 89 2.17 -23.21 -9.07
CA HIS A 89 1.30 -24.05 -9.89
C HIS A 89 1.51 -23.83 -11.38
N PHE A 90 1.24 -22.62 -11.89
CA PHE A 90 1.36 -22.29 -13.31
C PHE A 90 1.52 -20.77 -13.50
N ASN A 91 1.94 -20.34 -14.68
CA ASN A 91 2.10 -18.94 -15.06
C ASN A 91 1.06 -18.52 -16.13
N THR A 92 0.29 -17.49 -15.80
CA THR A 92 -0.82 -16.99 -16.64
C THR A 92 -0.37 -16.20 -17.87
N CYS A 93 0.88 -15.74 -17.93
CA CYS A 93 1.39 -14.88 -19.00
C CYS A 93 2.07 -15.66 -20.13
N VAL A 94 2.27 -16.97 -19.98
CA VAL A 94 2.99 -17.83 -20.95
C VAL A 94 2.09 -18.94 -21.48
N SER A 95 2.42 -19.48 -22.65
CA SER A 95 1.68 -20.58 -23.26
C SER A 95 1.78 -21.88 -22.44
N ALA A 96 0.79 -22.76 -22.57
CA ALA A 96 0.68 -24.01 -21.82
C ALA A 96 1.90 -24.95 -21.95
N ASP A 97 2.59 -24.91 -23.09
CA ASP A 97 3.77 -25.71 -23.43
C ASP A 97 5.10 -25.07 -23.01
N SER A 98 5.05 -23.85 -22.46
CA SER A 98 6.23 -23.15 -21.98
C SER A 98 6.85 -23.85 -20.76
N PRO A 99 8.18 -23.92 -20.64
CA PRO A 99 8.84 -24.45 -19.43
C PRO A 99 8.57 -23.60 -18.18
N PHE A 100 8.08 -22.36 -18.36
CA PHE A 100 7.65 -21.49 -17.26
C PHE A 100 6.23 -21.79 -16.76
N ASN A 101 5.49 -22.69 -17.43
CA ASN A 101 4.22 -23.23 -16.96
C ASN A 101 4.37 -24.56 -16.21
N GLY A 102 5.60 -24.86 -15.76
CA GLY A 102 5.92 -26.07 -15.03
C GLY A 102 5.89 -27.33 -15.89
N ARG A 103 5.49 -28.45 -15.30
CA ARG A 103 5.50 -29.76 -15.97
C ARG A 103 4.26 -29.94 -16.85
N PRO A 104 4.37 -30.60 -18.03
CA PRO A 104 3.22 -30.93 -18.86
C PRO A 104 2.14 -31.69 -18.05
N GLY A 105 0.90 -31.21 -18.10
CA GLY A 105 -0.25 -31.79 -17.37
C GLY A 105 -0.56 -31.14 -16.01
N TYR A 106 0.27 -30.20 -15.55
CA TYR A 106 0.08 -29.45 -14.30
C TYR A 106 -0.52 -28.04 -14.55
N ILE A 107 -1.51 -27.95 -15.44
CA ILE A 107 -2.23 -26.72 -15.76
C ILE A 107 -3.75 -26.95 -15.69
N PRO A 108 -4.56 -25.92 -15.37
CA PRO A 108 -6.02 -26.04 -15.35
C PRO A 108 -6.60 -26.47 -16.69
N GLU A 109 -7.68 -27.26 -16.66
CA GLU A 109 -8.42 -27.61 -17.87
C GLU A 109 -8.94 -26.34 -18.56
N GLY A 110 -8.79 -26.28 -19.88
CA GLY A 110 -9.19 -25.11 -20.68
C GLY A 110 -8.29 -23.89 -20.50
N PHE A 111 -7.10 -24.03 -19.90
CA PHE A 111 -6.15 -22.94 -19.73
C PHE A 111 -5.85 -22.22 -21.06
N SER A 112 -5.94 -20.90 -21.01
CA SER A 112 -5.49 -19.99 -22.06
C SER A 112 -4.67 -18.87 -21.42
N PRO A 113 -3.52 -18.47 -21.98
CA PRO A 113 -2.74 -17.37 -21.42
C PRO A 113 -3.51 -16.04 -21.44
N LEU A 114 -3.07 -15.10 -20.61
CA LEU A 114 -3.59 -13.74 -20.54
C LEU A 114 -3.64 -13.13 -21.95
N PHE A 115 -4.81 -12.64 -22.34
CA PHE A 115 -5.03 -11.98 -23.62
C PHE A 115 -5.76 -10.64 -23.44
N PRO A 116 -5.27 -9.53 -24.05
CA PRO A 116 -3.99 -9.43 -24.78
C PRO A 116 -2.78 -9.74 -23.87
N PRO A 117 -1.63 -10.17 -24.44
CA PRO A 117 -0.43 -10.45 -23.66
C PRO A 117 -0.03 -9.25 -22.79
N LEU A 118 0.57 -9.51 -21.63
CA LEU A 118 1.04 -8.46 -20.73
C LEU A 118 2.05 -7.57 -21.48
N ASP A 119 1.71 -6.30 -21.61
CA ASP A 119 2.58 -5.32 -22.23
C ASP A 119 3.82 -5.11 -21.34
N LEU A 120 5.01 -5.35 -21.89
CA LEU A 120 6.27 -5.18 -21.17
C LEU A 120 6.49 -3.74 -20.69
N ALA A 121 5.89 -2.75 -21.36
CA ALA A 121 5.94 -1.36 -20.90
C ALA A 121 5.08 -1.14 -19.64
N ASN A 122 4.19 -2.06 -19.29
CA ASN A 122 3.46 -2.08 -18.01
C ASN A 122 4.27 -2.70 -16.86
N ILE A 123 5.53 -3.07 -17.08
CA ILE A 123 6.42 -3.60 -16.05
C ILE A 123 7.46 -2.54 -15.71
N HIS A 124 7.54 -2.18 -14.42
CA HIS A 124 8.57 -1.31 -13.88
C HIS A 124 9.69 -2.14 -13.27
N GLU A 125 10.90 -2.04 -13.82
CA GLU A 125 12.11 -2.62 -13.21
C GLU A 125 12.93 -1.52 -12.52
N HIS A 126 13.34 -1.78 -11.29
CA HIS A 126 14.18 -0.87 -10.53
C HIS A 126 15.11 -1.61 -9.57
N VAL A 127 16.13 -0.90 -9.05
CA VAL A 127 17.12 -1.42 -8.11
C VAL A 127 17.00 -0.65 -6.80
N PRO A 128 16.05 -1.01 -5.93
CA PRO A 128 15.78 -0.26 -4.71
C PRO A 128 16.90 -0.38 -3.67
N PHE A 129 17.70 -1.45 -3.75
CA PHE A 129 18.83 -1.70 -2.87
C PHE A 129 20.07 -2.01 -3.71
N LYS A 130 21.11 -1.17 -3.59
CA LYS A 130 22.38 -1.33 -4.32
C LYS A 130 23.46 -1.82 -3.38
N GLY A 131 24.02 -3.00 -3.67
CA GLY A 131 25.07 -3.60 -2.85
C GLY A 131 24.58 -4.00 -1.46
N HIS A 132 25.51 -4.10 -0.52
CA HIS A 132 25.26 -4.68 0.80
C HIS A 132 24.15 -3.95 1.55
N THR A 133 23.05 -4.66 1.77
CA THR A 133 21.82 -4.12 2.35
C THR A 133 21.42 -4.94 3.57
N VAL A 134 20.99 -4.27 4.63
CA VAL A 134 20.44 -4.92 5.83
C VAL A 134 19.07 -4.33 6.12
N LEU A 135 18.05 -5.19 6.17
CA LEU A 135 16.68 -4.85 6.55
C LEU A 135 16.39 -5.36 7.95
N ASP A 136 16.30 -4.44 8.91
CA ASP A 136 15.89 -4.73 10.29
C ASP A 136 14.39 -4.50 10.46
N GLY A 137 13.61 -5.57 10.46
CA GLY A 137 12.18 -5.59 10.75
C GLY A 137 11.88 -5.89 12.21
N ARG A 138 10.89 -5.20 12.77
CA ARG A 138 10.45 -5.37 14.16
C ARG A 138 8.94 -5.28 14.23
N SER A 139 8.33 -6.08 15.08
CA SER A 139 6.91 -6.00 15.39
C SER A 139 6.64 -6.34 16.85
N THR A 140 5.71 -5.61 17.46
CA THR A 140 5.16 -5.87 18.78
C THR A 140 3.66 -6.09 18.66
N ARG A 141 3.22 -7.33 18.82
CA ARG A 141 1.80 -7.72 18.74
C ARG A 141 1.25 -7.98 20.13
N ARG A 142 0.01 -7.55 20.36
CA ARG A 142 -0.76 -7.90 21.57
C ARG A 142 -1.95 -8.76 21.16
N TYR A 143 -2.13 -9.89 21.84
CA TYR A 143 -3.22 -10.82 21.56
C TYR A 143 -3.56 -11.63 22.82
N GLN A 144 -4.63 -12.42 22.74
CA GLN A 144 -5.06 -13.27 23.85
C GLN A 144 -4.83 -14.74 23.54
N ILE A 145 -4.35 -15.48 24.54
CA ILE A 145 -4.18 -16.93 24.50
C ILE A 145 -5.31 -17.57 25.30
N GLN A 146 -5.99 -18.53 24.70
CA GLN A 146 -7.01 -19.32 25.38
C GLN A 146 -6.36 -20.24 26.40
N GLY A 147 -6.85 -20.19 27.63
CA GLY A 147 -6.46 -21.12 28.68
C GLY A 147 -6.95 -22.54 28.40
N ARG A 148 -6.34 -23.52 29.07
CA ARG A 148 -6.83 -24.92 29.03
C ARG A 148 -8.16 -25.09 29.73
N VAL A 149 -8.45 -24.24 30.70
CA VAL A 149 -9.76 -24.14 31.33
C VAL A 149 -10.68 -23.31 30.42
N PRO A 150 -11.83 -23.85 29.97
CA PRO A 150 -12.76 -23.11 29.14
C PRO A 150 -13.17 -21.78 29.76
N GLY A 151 -13.12 -20.71 28.98
CA GLY A 151 -13.46 -19.35 29.42
C GLY A 151 -12.31 -18.57 30.09
N THR A 152 -11.16 -19.19 30.35
CA THR A 152 -9.96 -18.48 30.80
C THR A 152 -9.18 -17.93 29.61
N VAL A 153 -8.72 -16.68 29.70
CA VAL A 153 -7.88 -16.03 28.69
C VAL A 153 -6.69 -15.36 29.35
N PHE A 154 -5.56 -15.33 28.65
CA PHE A 154 -4.33 -14.70 29.10
C PHE A 154 -3.87 -13.67 28.07
N ASP A 155 -3.53 -12.47 28.52
CA ASP A 155 -2.97 -11.45 27.64
C ASP A 155 -1.51 -11.80 27.31
N ALA A 156 -1.15 -11.69 26.03
CA ALA A 156 0.18 -11.98 25.55
C ALA A 156 0.72 -10.83 24.69
N VAL A 157 2.02 -10.59 24.80
CA VAL A 157 2.78 -9.66 23.96
C VAL A 157 3.86 -10.43 23.23
N ALA A 158 3.80 -10.47 21.90
CA ALA A 158 4.86 -11.01 21.06
C ALA A 158 5.72 -9.89 20.50
N GLU A 159 7.01 -9.93 20.80
CA GLU A 159 8.03 -9.08 20.19
C GLU A 159 8.81 -9.93 19.18
N GLN A 160 8.80 -9.51 17.93
CA GLN A 160 9.35 -10.24 16.80
C GLN A 160 10.36 -9.35 16.09
N MET A 161 11.50 -9.93 15.73
CA MET A 161 12.55 -9.25 14.97
C MET A 161 12.98 -10.15 13.82
N ALA A 162 13.31 -9.53 12.69
CA ALA A 162 13.90 -10.19 11.56
C ALA A 162 14.95 -9.27 10.93
N ILE A 163 16.18 -9.74 10.82
CA ILE A 163 17.27 -9.05 10.11
C ILE A 163 17.54 -9.83 8.84
N LEU A 164 17.23 -9.23 7.69
CA LEU A 164 17.52 -9.78 6.36
C LEU A 164 18.71 -9.04 5.77
N THR A 165 19.82 -9.75 5.55
CA THR A 165 21.04 -9.24 4.92
C THR A 165 21.10 -9.71 3.47
N ILE A 166 21.34 -8.77 2.56
CA ILE A 166 21.37 -9.00 1.11
C ILE A 166 22.68 -8.40 0.58
N PRO A 167 23.74 -9.20 0.43
CA PRO A 167 25.08 -8.70 0.11
C PRO A 167 25.20 -7.97 -1.23
N GLU A 168 24.53 -8.44 -2.28
CA GLU A 168 24.59 -7.82 -3.61
C GLU A 168 23.45 -6.82 -3.88
N GLY A 169 22.53 -6.67 -2.93
CA GLY A 169 21.32 -5.88 -3.10
C GLY A 169 20.22 -6.63 -3.86
N VAL A 170 19.20 -5.88 -4.31
CA VAL A 170 17.95 -6.45 -4.86
C VAL A 170 17.61 -5.79 -6.18
N LYS A 171 17.22 -6.60 -7.17
CA LYS A 171 16.43 -6.14 -8.32
C LYS A 171 14.97 -6.34 -8.01
N SER A 172 14.16 -5.39 -8.44
CA SER A 172 12.72 -5.41 -8.23
C SER A 172 12.00 -5.20 -9.55
N ARG A 173 10.94 -5.99 -9.77
CA ARG A 173 10.00 -5.79 -10.88
C ARG A 173 8.58 -5.76 -10.36
N ASP A 174 7.80 -4.81 -10.87
CA ASP A 174 6.39 -4.62 -10.52
C ASP A 174 5.55 -4.38 -11.77
N VAL A 175 4.35 -4.95 -11.80
CA VAL A 175 3.31 -4.52 -12.73
C VAL A 175 2.81 -3.15 -12.27
N ILE A 176 2.78 -2.19 -13.18
CA ILE A 176 2.36 -0.81 -12.92
C ILE A 176 0.84 -0.73 -12.79
N ASP A 177 0.13 -1.28 -13.77
CA ASP A 177 -1.33 -1.32 -13.80
C ASP A 177 -1.82 -2.77 -13.81
N VAL A 178 -2.32 -3.21 -12.65
CA VAL A 178 -2.82 -4.56 -12.42
C VAL A 178 -4.24 -4.79 -12.97
N SER A 179 -4.91 -3.76 -13.48
CA SER A 179 -6.28 -3.86 -14.01
C SER A 179 -6.41 -4.91 -15.12
N CYS A 180 -5.35 -5.10 -15.91
CA CYS A 180 -5.29 -6.10 -16.97
C CYS A 180 -5.53 -7.54 -16.48
N PHE A 181 -5.22 -7.85 -15.21
CA PHE A 181 -5.44 -9.18 -14.65
C PHE A 181 -6.85 -9.40 -14.10
N ARG A 182 -7.59 -8.34 -13.71
CA ARG A 182 -8.84 -8.48 -12.93
C ARG A 182 -9.89 -9.32 -13.66
N LYS A 183 -10.21 -8.97 -14.91
CA LYS A 183 -11.21 -9.71 -15.72
C LYS A 183 -10.75 -11.14 -16.03
N TYR A 184 -9.46 -11.30 -16.32
CA TYR A 184 -8.86 -12.61 -16.56
C TYR A 184 -8.92 -13.51 -15.32
N ILE A 185 -8.57 -12.99 -14.14
CA ILE A 185 -8.72 -13.70 -12.87
C ILE A 185 -10.18 -14.07 -12.63
N ALA A 186 -11.11 -13.12 -12.75
CA ALA A 186 -12.53 -13.39 -12.50
C ALA A 186 -13.11 -14.48 -13.41
N ALA A 187 -12.68 -14.52 -14.67
CA ALA A 187 -13.09 -15.56 -15.62
C ALA A 187 -12.57 -16.97 -15.25
N ASN A 188 -11.45 -17.07 -14.52
CA ASN A 188 -10.74 -18.34 -14.30
C ASN A 188 -10.61 -18.78 -12.83
N ALA A 189 -10.82 -17.89 -11.86
CA ALA A 189 -10.53 -18.14 -10.44
C ALA A 189 -11.29 -19.35 -9.88
N ILE A 190 -12.54 -19.55 -10.31
CA ILE A 190 -13.36 -20.70 -9.88
C ILE A 190 -12.72 -22.01 -10.36
N SER A 191 -12.33 -22.10 -11.63
CA SER A 191 -11.64 -23.28 -12.17
C SER A 191 -10.26 -23.48 -11.53
N TRP A 192 -9.56 -22.40 -11.17
CA TRP A 192 -8.27 -22.50 -10.49
C TRP A 192 -8.45 -23.09 -9.08
N TYR A 193 -9.42 -22.62 -8.30
CA TYR A 193 -9.71 -23.21 -6.99
C TYR A 193 -10.06 -24.70 -7.08
N LYS A 194 -10.88 -25.09 -8.07
CA LYS A 194 -11.19 -26.50 -8.33
C LYS A 194 -9.94 -27.29 -8.68
N PHE A 195 -9.11 -26.78 -9.61
CA PHE A 195 -7.87 -27.41 -10.01
C PHE A 195 -6.90 -27.61 -8.83
N MET A 196 -6.68 -26.58 -7.99
CA MET A 196 -5.77 -26.69 -6.84
C MET A 196 -6.23 -27.74 -5.83
N ASN A 197 -7.54 -27.82 -5.59
CA ASN A 197 -8.07 -28.70 -4.56
C ASN A 197 -8.30 -30.12 -5.09
N GLU A 198 -8.97 -30.27 -6.23
CA GLU A 198 -9.35 -31.58 -6.79
C GLU A 198 -8.18 -32.33 -7.46
N VAL A 199 -7.22 -31.61 -8.06
CA VAL A 199 -6.10 -32.24 -8.79
C VAL A 199 -4.81 -32.27 -7.97
N HIS A 200 -4.52 -31.20 -7.21
CA HIS A 200 -3.27 -31.06 -6.46
C HIS A 200 -3.38 -31.35 -4.95
N ASP A 201 -4.59 -31.65 -4.44
CA ASP A 201 -4.83 -31.97 -3.03
C ASP A 201 -4.25 -30.92 -2.06
N ARG A 202 -4.43 -29.63 -2.38
CA ARG A 202 -3.83 -28.53 -1.60
C ARG A 202 -4.66 -27.98 -0.46
N TYR A 203 -5.95 -28.31 -0.41
CA TYR A 203 -6.86 -27.79 0.62
C TYR A 203 -6.85 -26.25 0.72
N ALA A 204 -6.60 -25.56 -0.40
CA ALA A 204 -6.57 -24.12 -0.47
C ALA A 204 -7.94 -23.56 -0.08
N THR A 205 -7.96 -22.55 0.78
CA THR A 205 -9.15 -21.86 1.25
C THR A 205 -9.35 -20.52 0.55
N ASN A 206 -10.53 -19.93 0.75
CA ASN A 206 -10.89 -18.66 0.12
C ASN A 206 -9.93 -17.55 0.54
N GLY A 207 -9.30 -16.87 -0.43
CA GLY A 207 -8.24 -15.89 -0.19
C GLY A 207 -6.81 -16.41 -0.34
N ASP A 208 -6.59 -17.73 -0.36
CA ASP A 208 -5.23 -18.29 -0.43
C ASP A 208 -4.62 -18.20 -1.83
N LEU A 209 -5.45 -18.19 -2.88
CA LEU A 209 -5.02 -18.18 -4.27
C LEU A 209 -4.51 -16.78 -4.65
N ARG A 210 -3.28 -16.71 -5.15
CA ARG A 210 -2.59 -15.47 -5.44
C ARG A 210 -2.00 -15.47 -6.82
N LEU A 211 -1.97 -14.30 -7.43
CA LEU A 211 -1.24 -14.04 -8.67
C LEU A 211 -0.06 -13.11 -8.38
N VAL A 212 1.16 -13.54 -8.72
CA VAL A 212 2.37 -12.71 -8.57
C VAL A 212 2.34 -11.56 -9.57
N VAL A 213 2.40 -10.33 -9.08
CA VAL A 213 2.47 -9.09 -9.87
C VAL A 213 3.73 -8.29 -9.60
N GLY A 214 4.54 -8.70 -8.64
CA GLY A 214 5.88 -8.16 -8.46
C GLY A 214 6.77 -9.04 -7.60
N TRP A 215 8.07 -8.82 -7.67
CA TRP A 215 9.06 -9.57 -6.90
C TRP A 215 10.30 -8.73 -6.57
N ASP A 216 10.97 -9.10 -5.48
CA ASP A 216 12.30 -8.64 -5.09
C ASP A 216 13.23 -9.84 -5.13
N ARG A 217 14.20 -9.82 -6.04
CA ARG A 217 15.17 -10.91 -6.21
C ARG A 217 16.60 -10.48 -5.91
N CYS A 218 17.36 -11.41 -5.36
CA CYS A 218 18.79 -11.28 -5.14
C CYS A 218 19.54 -12.56 -5.57
N SER A 219 20.87 -12.51 -5.49
CA SER A 219 21.77 -13.65 -5.71
C SER A 219 22.12 -14.39 -4.43
N SER A 220 22.13 -13.70 -3.29
CA SER A 220 22.39 -14.30 -1.99
C SER A 220 21.66 -13.54 -0.89
N TRP A 221 21.37 -14.23 0.20
CA TRP A 221 20.71 -13.65 1.36
C TRP A 221 21.08 -14.42 2.62
N SER A 222 21.01 -13.74 3.77
CA SER A 222 20.97 -14.38 5.08
C SER A 222 19.94 -13.69 5.95
N ARG A 223 19.34 -14.46 6.86
CA ARG A 223 18.28 -13.99 7.74
C ARG A 223 18.52 -14.48 9.16
N VAL A 224 18.25 -13.61 10.12
CA VAL A 224 18.11 -13.98 11.53
C VAL A 224 16.73 -13.53 11.98
N THR A 225 15.94 -14.42 12.55
CA THR A 225 14.64 -14.11 13.14
C THR A 225 14.63 -14.46 14.61
N THR A 226 14.07 -13.60 15.44
CA THR A 226 13.86 -13.87 16.87
C THR A 226 12.45 -13.49 17.27
N SER A 227 11.89 -14.23 18.22
CA SER A 227 10.61 -13.92 18.82
C SER A 227 10.66 -14.18 20.31
N THR A 228 10.10 -13.24 21.07
CA THR A 228 9.86 -13.36 22.50
C THR A 228 8.38 -13.12 22.76
N VAL A 229 7.68 -14.11 23.31
CA VAL A 229 6.29 -13.99 23.72
C VAL A 229 6.23 -13.93 25.24
N THR A 230 5.69 -12.84 25.77
CA THR A 230 5.44 -12.65 27.20
C THR A 230 3.96 -12.82 27.47
N VAL A 231 3.58 -13.84 28.24
CA VAL A 231 2.20 -14.13 28.66
C VAL A 231 2.01 -13.63 30.09
N HIS A 232 1.07 -12.73 30.29
CA HIS A 232 0.71 -12.18 31.60
C HIS A 232 -0.23 -13.13 32.32
N ILE A 233 0.13 -13.51 33.55
CA ILE A 233 -0.64 -14.44 34.37
C ILE A 233 -1.32 -13.63 35.48
N PRO A 234 -2.67 -13.53 35.49
CA PRO A 234 -3.40 -12.87 36.57
C PRO A 234 -3.10 -13.54 37.91
N HIS A 235 -2.88 -12.74 38.96
CA HIS A 235 -2.57 -13.25 40.29
C HIS A 235 -3.84 -13.40 41.14
N ASP A 236 -3.87 -14.41 42.02
CA ASP A 236 -4.78 -14.42 43.17
C ASP A 236 -4.24 -13.45 44.24
N ASN A 237 -5.14 -12.74 44.91
CA ASN A 237 -4.95 -11.47 45.67
C ASN A 237 -3.93 -11.42 46.84
N THR A 238 -2.80 -12.13 46.85
CA THR A 238 -1.91 -12.21 48.04
C THR A 238 -0.41 -11.88 47.85
N ALA A 239 0.09 -11.54 46.66
CA ALA A 239 1.46 -11.02 46.50
C ALA A 239 1.62 -9.93 45.42
N ASN A 240 2.41 -8.89 45.74
CA ASN A 240 2.66 -7.69 44.90
C ASN A 240 3.65 -7.93 43.74
N THR A 241 3.66 -9.11 43.11
CA THR A 241 4.60 -9.43 42.02
C THR A 241 3.83 -9.94 40.81
N ARG A 242 3.83 -9.20 39.69
CA ARG A 242 3.21 -9.64 38.44
C ARG A 242 3.93 -10.91 37.94
N SER A 243 3.23 -12.04 37.88
CA SER A 243 3.75 -13.27 37.28
C SER A 243 3.60 -13.23 35.75
N PHE A 244 4.67 -13.57 35.03
CA PHE A 244 4.64 -13.73 33.58
C PHE A 244 5.40 -14.99 33.16
N ALA A 245 5.06 -15.53 32.01
CA ALA A 245 5.82 -16.59 31.36
C ALA A 245 6.37 -16.09 30.02
N GLN A 246 7.62 -16.41 29.74
CA GLN A 246 8.32 -15.95 28.54
C GLN A 246 8.73 -17.13 27.67
N PHE A 247 8.48 -17.01 26.37
CA PHE A 247 8.80 -18.01 25.36
C PHE A 247 9.64 -17.37 24.26
N SER A 248 10.90 -17.77 24.15
CA SER A 248 11.83 -17.20 23.17
C SER A 248 12.26 -18.26 22.15
N VAL A 249 12.24 -17.87 20.88
CA VAL A 249 12.71 -18.67 19.74
C VAL A 249 13.63 -17.80 18.87
N GLY A 250 14.67 -18.43 18.33
CA GLY A 250 15.55 -17.83 17.34
C GLY A 250 15.83 -18.82 16.21
N ALA A 251 15.90 -18.33 14.99
CA ALA A 251 16.27 -19.11 13.81
C ALA A 251 17.17 -18.27 12.90
N ASN A 252 18.06 -18.95 12.18
CA ASN A 252 18.89 -18.35 11.15
C ASN A 252 18.81 -19.19 9.87
N ALA A 253 18.86 -18.51 8.74
CA ALA A 253 18.82 -19.13 7.43
C ALA A 253 19.67 -18.32 6.45
N GLY A 254 20.05 -18.92 5.33
CA GLY A 254 20.69 -18.24 4.23
C GLY A 254 20.68 -19.09 2.99
N GLY A 255 20.83 -18.44 1.85
CA GLY A 255 20.79 -19.08 0.55
C GLY A 255 21.62 -18.33 -0.47
N THR A 256 22.04 -19.05 -1.50
CA THR A 256 22.67 -18.51 -2.69
C THR A 256 21.91 -19.02 -3.90
N GLY A 257 21.91 -18.25 -4.98
CA GLY A 257 21.23 -18.58 -6.23
C GLY A 257 21.92 -19.70 -7.03
N VAL A 258 22.58 -20.64 -6.37
CA VAL A 258 23.18 -21.81 -7.02
C VAL A 258 22.11 -22.89 -7.14
N LEU A 259 21.89 -23.39 -8.36
CA LEU A 259 20.91 -24.45 -8.58
C LEU A 259 21.39 -25.78 -7.99
N GLN A 260 20.58 -26.41 -7.17
CA GLN A 260 20.89 -27.70 -6.54
C GLN A 260 20.09 -28.86 -7.16
N SER A 261 20.71 -30.01 -7.34
CA SER A 261 20.05 -31.23 -7.78
C SER A 261 19.09 -31.73 -6.69
N ASP A 262 17.87 -32.09 -7.08
CA ASP A 262 16.85 -32.62 -6.17
C ASP A 262 17.22 -34.02 -5.63
N MET A 263 18.13 -34.73 -6.30
CA MET A 263 18.51 -36.10 -5.95
C MET A 263 19.62 -36.17 -4.90
N ASP A 264 20.60 -35.27 -4.97
CA ASP A 264 21.84 -35.35 -4.18
C ASP A 264 22.32 -34.00 -3.64
N GLY A 265 21.57 -32.92 -3.84
CA GLY A 265 21.88 -31.57 -3.36
C GLY A 265 23.10 -30.93 -4.02
N ARG A 266 23.69 -31.58 -5.03
CA ARG A 266 24.89 -31.09 -5.71
C ARG A 266 24.55 -29.96 -6.68
N PRO A 267 25.49 -29.04 -6.96
CA PRO A 267 25.30 -28.02 -7.97
C PRO A 267 24.96 -28.62 -9.33
N VAL A 268 23.90 -28.11 -9.96
CA VAL A 268 23.53 -28.48 -11.33
C VAL A 268 24.53 -27.83 -12.30
N LEU A 269 25.11 -28.64 -13.17
CA LEU A 269 25.99 -28.14 -14.24
C LEU A 269 25.16 -27.37 -15.28
N ASP A 270 25.60 -26.16 -15.62
CA ASP A 270 25.02 -25.41 -16.75
C ASP A 270 25.30 -26.17 -18.07
N PRO A 271 24.45 -26.12 -19.12
CA PRO A 271 24.79 -26.55 -20.48
C PRO A 271 26.18 -26.15 -20.99
N ASP A 272 26.75 -25.03 -20.52
CA ASP A 272 28.11 -24.57 -20.86
C ASP A 272 29.23 -25.22 -20.02
N GLY A 273 28.89 -26.14 -19.11
CA GLY A 273 29.84 -26.91 -18.29
C GLY A 273 30.38 -26.20 -17.05
N ALA A 274 29.90 -24.98 -16.74
CA ALA A 274 30.26 -24.27 -15.52
C ALA A 274 29.50 -24.84 -14.31
N ALA A 275 30.23 -25.27 -13.28
CA ALA A 275 29.68 -25.53 -11.95
C ALA A 275 29.49 -24.19 -11.19
N ASP A 276 28.56 -24.17 -10.24
CA ASP A 276 28.37 -23.07 -9.26
C ASP A 276 28.02 -21.69 -9.85
N VAL A 277 27.31 -21.66 -10.98
CA VAL A 277 26.75 -20.40 -11.50
C VAL A 277 25.72 -19.84 -10.50
N VAL A 278 25.95 -18.60 -10.06
CA VAL A 278 25.06 -17.89 -9.13
C VAL A 278 24.05 -17.07 -9.92
N TYR A 279 22.77 -17.46 -9.84
CA TYR A 279 21.65 -16.77 -10.47
C TYR A 279 21.02 -15.72 -9.54
N GLN A 280 20.28 -14.76 -10.12
CA GLN A 280 19.44 -13.83 -9.37
C GLN A 280 18.00 -14.36 -9.25
N ASN A 281 17.88 -15.59 -8.74
CA ASN A 281 16.63 -16.34 -8.68
C ASN A 281 16.02 -16.40 -7.26
N GLN A 282 16.68 -15.83 -6.26
CA GLN A 282 16.26 -15.87 -4.86
C GLN A 282 15.22 -14.78 -4.61
N SER A 283 13.95 -15.15 -4.46
CA SER A 283 12.83 -14.21 -4.28
C SER A 283 12.58 -13.93 -2.79
N VAL A 284 13.07 -12.81 -2.27
CA VAL A 284 12.96 -12.46 -0.85
C VAL A 284 11.62 -11.82 -0.48
N PHE A 285 10.98 -11.13 -1.44
CA PHE A 285 9.61 -10.64 -1.30
C PHE A 285 8.82 -10.83 -2.60
N LEU A 286 7.52 -11.10 -2.47
CA LEU A 286 6.57 -11.12 -3.59
C LEU A 286 5.44 -10.12 -3.35
N ARG A 287 4.99 -9.44 -4.40
CA ARG A 287 3.74 -8.68 -4.42
C ARG A 287 2.71 -9.47 -5.20
N THR A 288 1.53 -9.59 -4.62
CA THR A 288 0.47 -10.44 -5.15
C THR A 288 -0.84 -9.69 -5.31
N LEU A 289 -1.64 -10.13 -6.28
CA LEU A 289 -3.09 -9.95 -6.25
C LEU A 289 -3.69 -11.11 -5.48
N ASN A 290 -4.46 -10.79 -4.45
CA ASN A 290 -5.20 -11.74 -3.62
C ASN A 290 -6.59 -11.95 -4.17
N ILE A 291 -6.98 -13.21 -4.32
CA ILE A 291 -8.22 -13.58 -4.99
C ILE A 291 -9.15 -14.20 -3.95
N SER A 292 -10.33 -13.61 -3.78
CA SER A 292 -11.39 -14.17 -2.95
C SER A 292 -12.71 -14.22 -3.71
N VAL A 293 -13.51 -15.23 -3.44
CA VAL A 293 -14.86 -15.40 -3.99
C VAL A 293 -15.92 -15.14 -2.93
N CYS A 294 -17.14 -14.77 -3.31
CA CYS A 294 -18.23 -14.58 -2.36
C CYS A 294 -18.64 -15.90 -1.68
N ASP A 295 -19.28 -15.80 -0.50
CA ASP A 295 -19.63 -16.97 0.33
C ASP A 295 -20.48 -18.00 -0.43
N ASN A 296 -21.39 -17.57 -1.32
CA ASN A 296 -22.21 -18.48 -2.11
C ASN A 296 -21.38 -19.35 -3.07
N ILE A 297 -20.38 -18.74 -3.75
CA ILE A 297 -19.48 -19.48 -4.64
C ILE A 297 -18.57 -20.38 -3.81
N TRP A 298 -18.04 -19.86 -2.70
CA TRP A 298 -17.16 -20.61 -1.83
C TRP A 298 -17.84 -21.85 -1.23
N CYS A 299 -19.06 -21.70 -0.71
CA CYS A 299 -19.85 -22.81 -0.18
C CYS A 299 -20.06 -23.88 -1.24
N LYS A 300 -20.37 -23.50 -2.49
CA LYS A 300 -20.50 -24.47 -3.58
C LYS A 300 -19.18 -25.19 -3.87
N LEU A 301 -18.07 -24.46 -3.95
CA LEU A 301 -16.73 -25.06 -4.14
C LEU A 301 -16.38 -26.04 -3.01
N ALA A 302 -16.72 -25.70 -1.76
CA ALA A 302 -16.50 -26.55 -0.61
C ALA A 302 -17.34 -27.82 -0.64
N GLU A 303 -18.62 -27.73 -1.00
CA GLU A 303 -19.48 -28.90 -1.16
C GLU A 303 -19.06 -29.79 -2.34
N ASP A 304 -18.67 -29.19 -3.47
CA ASP A 304 -18.13 -29.91 -4.63
C ASP A 304 -16.84 -30.67 -4.25
N PHE A 305 -16.00 -30.10 -3.37
CA PHE A 305 -14.73 -30.70 -2.93
C PHE A 305 -14.87 -31.72 -1.78
N ARG A 306 -15.91 -31.63 -0.96
CA ARG A 306 -16.11 -32.50 0.22
C ARG A 306 -15.94 -34.01 -0.06
N PRO A 307 -16.43 -34.58 -1.18
CA PRO A 307 -16.27 -36.01 -1.46
C PRO A 307 -14.82 -36.49 -1.59
N TYR A 308 -13.89 -35.61 -1.96
CA TYR A 308 -12.47 -35.95 -2.12
C TYR A 308 -11.76 -36.11 -0.77
N VAL A 309 -12.22 -35.39 0.27
CA VAL A 309 -11.60 -35.38 1.60
C VAL A 309 -12.24 -36.39 2.54
N GLU A 310 -13.57 -36.59 2.43
CA GLU A 310 -14.33 -37.48 3.31
C GLU A 310 -15.07 -38.60 2.55
N PRO A 311 -14.38 -39.42 1.72
CA PRO A 311 -15.03 -40.36 0.79
C PRO A 311 -15.89 -41.45 1.45
N TYR A 312 -15.74 -41.69 2.77
CA TYR A 312 -16.36 -42.84 3.46
C TYR A 312 -17.24 -42.48 4.67
N LYS A 313 -17.54 -41.20 4.93
CA LYS A 313 -18.43 -40.83 6.04
C LYS A 313 -19.88 -40.64 5.56
N LYS A 314 -20.82 -41.39 6.15
CA LYS A 314 -22.24 -41.00 6.16
C LYS A 314 -22.37 -39.79 7.10
N ILE A 315 -22.09 -38.60 6.58
CA ILE A 315 -22.23 -37.35 7.33
C ILE A 315 -23.73 -37.01 7.34
N PRO A 316 -24.36 -36.83 8.52
CA PRO A 316 -25.73 -36.35 8.59
C PRO A 316 -25.89 -35.00 7.88
N ASP A 317 -27.02 -34.80 7.22
CA ASP A 317 -27.37 -33.50 6.61
C ASP A 317 -27.26 -32.38 7.65
N GLY A 318 -26.55 -31.30 7.31
CA GLY A 318 -26.42 -30.10 8.14
C GLY A 318 -25.11 -29.93 8.93
N ILE A 319 -24.14 -30.86 8.84
CA ILE A 319 -22.80 -30.64 9.40
C ILE A 319 -21.97 -29.73 8.47
N PRO A 320 -21.42 -28.60 8.96
CA PRO A 320 -20.58 -27.71 8.15
C PRO A 320 -19.27 -28.38 7.72
N PHE A 321 -18.88 -28.22 6.46
CA PHE A 321 -17.56 -28.63 5.99
C PHE A 321 -16.48 -27.84 6.72
N THR A 322 -15.50 -28.54 7.30
CA THR A 322 -14.38 -27.90 8.00
C THR A 322 -13.13 -28.01 7.15
N TRP A 323 -12.74 -26.90 6.52
CA TRP A 323 -11.45 -26.80 5.83
C TRP A 323 -10.30 -26.90 6.85
N ARG A 324 -9.36 -27.82 6.62
CA ARG A 324 -8.06 -27.82 7.28
C ARG A 324 -7.06 -27.15 6.34
N SER A 325 -7.03 -25.82 6.34
CA SER A 325 -6.09 -25.09 5.49
C SER A 325 -4.66 -25.35 5.97
N GLU A 326 -3.77 -25.70 5.04
CA GLU A 326 -2.31 -25.62 5.25
C GLU A 326 -1.77 -24.25 4.81
N SER A 327 -2.65 -23.31 4.46
CA SER A 327 -2.28 -21.98 3.96
C SER A 327 -2.32 -20.92 5.05
N MET A 328 -1.88 -19.74 4.67
CA MET A 328 -1.65 -18.59 5.52
C MET A 328 -2.94 -17.97 6.12
N GLU A 329 -3.19 -18.21 7.41
CA GLU A 329 -4.35 -17.64 8.11
C GLU A 329 -4.32 -16.09 8.24
N MET A 330 -3.15 -15.46 8.13
CA MET A 330 -2.89 -14.13 8.69
C MET A 330 -2.61 -13.00 7.67
N HIS A 331 -2.91 -13.19 6.38
CA HIS A 331 -2.66 -12.12 5.40
C HIS A 331 -3.62 -10.92 5.55
N PRO A 332 -3.14 -9.66 5.45
CA PRO A 332 -4.01 -8.48 5.44
C PRO A 332 -5.12 -8.54 4.39
N ALA A 333 -4.77 -8.93 3.16
CA ALA A 333 -5.74 -8.96 2.05
C ALA A 333 -6.90 -9.94 2.28
N ASN A 334 -6.72 -11.04 3.01
CA ASN A 334 -7.79 -12.01 3.27
C ASN A 334 -8.92 -11.35 4.08
N GLY A 335 -8.54 -10.59 5.11
CA GLY A 335 -9.49 -9.83 5.92
C GLY A 335 -10.12 -8.67 5.15
N ILE A 336 -9.33 -7.95 4.35
CA ILE A 336 -9.82 -6.83 3.53
C ILE A 336 -10.84 -7.34 2.49
N ASN A 337 -10.50 -8.34 1.70
CA ASN A 337 -11.39 -8.94 0.70
C ASN A 337 -12.72 -9.41 1.32
N LYS A 338 -12.67 -10.06 2.48
CA LYS A 338 -13.87 -10.48 3.20
C LYS A 338 -14.77 -9.29 3.57
N LEU A 339 -14.18 -8.16 3.97
CA LEU A 339 -14.95 -6.96 4.28
C LEU A 339 -15.48 -6.28 3.01
N LEU A 340 -14.73 -6.27 1.92
CA LEU A 340 -15.16 -5.72 0.63
C LEU A 340 -16.38 -6.48 0.08
N LEU A 341 -16.36 -7.81 0.11
CA LEU A 341 -17.50 -8.66 -0.30
C LEU A 341 -18.74 -8.43 0.56
N LYS A 342 -18.57 -8.09 1.85
CA LYS A 342 -19.69 -7.71 2.72
C LYS A 342 -20.28 -6.35 2.35
N GLN A 343 -19.45 -5.39 1.94
CA GLN A 343 -19.92 -4.06 1.52
C GLN A 343 -20.56 -4.08 0.13
N LYS A 344 -20.10 -4.99 -0.75
CA LYS A 344 -20.61 -5.19 -2.11
C LYS A 344 -21.19 -6.60 -2.27
N PRO A 345 -22.41 -6.85 -1.75
CA PRO A 345 -22.98 -8.21 -1.69
C PRO A 345 -23.32 -8.81 -3.07
N HIS A 346 -23.35 -8.00 -4.13
CA HIS A 346 -23.55 -8.46 -5.50
C HIS A 346 -22.25 -8.91 -6.19
N ALA A 347 -21.10 -8.47 -5.69
CA ALA A 347 -19.80 -8.89 -6.21
C ALA A 347 -19.57 -10.39 -5.95
N LYS A 348 -19.09 -11.08 -6.99
CA LYS A 348 -18.67 -12.48 -6.93
C LYS A 348 -17.22 -12.64 -6.50
N PHE A 349 -16.39 -11.64 -6.79
CA PHE A 349 -14.96 -11.67 -6.54
C PHE A 349 -14.51 -10.42 -5.81
N ALA A 350 -13.58 -10.56 -4.87
CA ALA A 350 -12.77 -9.47 -4.36
C ALA A 350 -11.31 -9.69 -4.78
N ILE A 351 -10.71 -8.66 -5.38
CA ILE A 351 -9.33 -8.68 -5.84
C ILE A 351 -8.63 -7.43 -5.31
N THR A 352 -7.66 -7.63 -4.42
CA THR A 352 -6.83 -6.56 -3.86
C THR A 352 -5.36 -6.86 -4.10
N GLU A 353 -4.56 -5.82 -4.22
CA GLU A 353 -3.11 -5.89 -4.36
C GLU A 353 -2.43 -5.68 -3.00
N ASP A 354 -1.23 -6.23 -2.83
CA ASP A 354 -0.42 -5.95 -1.64
C ASP A 354 -0.17 -4.44 -1.42
N ASN A 355 -0.05 -3.67 -2.50
CA ASN A 355 0.12 -2.22 -2.41
C ASN A 355 -1.08 -1.49 -1.79
N ASP A 356 -2.29 -2.07 -1.83
CA ASP A 356 -3.49 -1.47 -1.23
C ASP A 356 -3.29 -1.27 0.28
N TRP A 357 -2.84 -2.30 0.98
CA TRP A 357 -2.60 -2.23 2.43
C TRP A 357 -1.23 -1.67 2.80
N ILE A 358 -0.21 -1.84 1.96
CA ILE A 358 1.13 -1.24 2.19
C ILE A 358 1.04 0.30 2.16
N SER A 359 0.24 0.85 1.25
CA SER A 359 0.15 2.30 1.03
C SER A 359 -0.43 3.10 2.20
N VAL A 360 -1.03 2.42 3.18
CA VAL A 360 -1.68 3.02 4.36
C VAL A 360 -0.95 2.74 5.67
N PHE A 361 0.28 2.22 5.59
CA PHE A 361 1.15 2.10 6.75
C PHE A 361 1.52 3.47 7.32
N LYS A 362 1.55 3.52 8.65
CA LYS A 362 2.04 4.66 9.42
C LYS A 362 3.46 4.35 9.93
N PRO A 363 4.36 5.34 9.97
CA PRO A 363 5.75 5.11 10.41
C PRO A 363 5.90 4.52 11.82
N ASP A 364 4.89 4.72 12.67
CA ASP A 364 4.83 4.30 14.07
C ASP A 364 3.99 3.04 14.31
N ASP A 365 3.52 2.36 13.26
CA ASP A 365 2.76 1.12 13.41
C ASP A 365 3.62 0.04 14.11
N PRO A 366 3.21 -0.45 15.31
CA PRO A 366 3.98 -1.44 16.05
C PRO A 366 3.84 -2.85 15.45
N CYS A 367 2.78 -3.10 14.69
CA CYS A 367 2.50 -4.36 14.03
C CYS A 367 1.53 -4.12 12.87
N LEU A 368 1.30 -5.16 12.04
CA LEU A 368 0.27 -5.13 11.02
C LEU A 368 -1.12 -4.88 11.69
N PRO A 369 -1.85 -3.83 11.30
CA PRO A 369 -3.20 -3.58 11.79
C PRO A 369 -4.19 -4.73 11.59
N ALA A 370 -5.28 -4.71 12.33
CA ALA A 370 -6.40 -5.61 12.07
C ALA A 370 -7.12 -5.22 10.77
N ALA A 371 -7.81 -6.16 10.12
CA ALA A 371 -8.48 -5.93 8.84
C ALA A 371 -9.47 -4.75 8.83
N ASN A 372 -10.23 -4.55 9.92
CA ASN A 372 -11.16 -3.41 10.06
C ASN A 372 -10.42 -2.06 10.11
N GLU A 373 -9.26 -2.04 10.76
CA GLU A 373 -8.42 -0.85 10.86
C GLU A 373 -7.75 -0.57 9.51
N PHE A 374 -7.19 -1.60 8.86
CA PHE A 374 -6.70 -1.49 7.49
C PHE A 374 -7.76 -0.92 6.56
N LEU A 375 -8.98 -1.49 6.55
CA LEU A 375 -10.05 -1.00 5.69
C LEU A 375 -10.41 0.45 6.01
N SER A 376 -10.49 0.82 7.29
CA SER A 376 -10.75 2.21 7.69
C SER A 376 -9.71 3.17 7.10
N ARG A 377 -8.41 2.83 7.21
CA ARG A 377 -7.31 3.62 6.64
C ARG A 377 -7.32 3.62 5.10
N ILE A 378 -7.63 2.49 4.47
CA ILE A 378 -7.76 2.36 3.01
C ILE A 378 -8.86 3.29 2.49
N LEU A 379 -10.01 3.36 3.16
CA LEU A 379 -11.13 4.20 2.73
C LEU A 379 -10.84 5.71 2.83
N GLU A 380 -9.79 6.12 3.54
CA GLU A 380 -9.30 7.50 3.51
C GLU A 380 -8.59 7.85 2.19
N VAL A 381 -8.07 6.84 1.49
CA VAL A 381 -7.19 7.00 0.31
C VAL A 381 -7.77 6.40 -0.97
N TYR A 382 -8.64 5.40 -0.86
CA TYR A 382 -9.19 4.63 -1.97
C TYR A 382 -10.72 4.66 -1.99
N ASN A 383 -11.27 4.55 -3.19
CA ASN A 383 -12.65 4.21 -3.45
C ASN A 383 -12.81 2.69 -3.57
N ILE A 384 -13.95 2.18 -3.10
CA ILE A 384 -14.38 0.82 -3.42
C ILE A 384 -15.09 0.87 -4.77
N CYS A 385 -14.50 0.22 -5.76
CA CYS A 385 -15.04 0.11 -7.11
C CYS A 385 -15.66 -1.29 -7.31
N GLU A 386 -16.66 -1.37 -8.18
CA GLU A 386 -17.30 -2.61 -8.59
C GLU A 386 -17.48 -2.60 -10.11
N GLU A 387 -16.89 -3.58 -10.79
CA GLU A 387 -16.99 -3.76 -12.25
C GLU A 387 -17.08 -5.27 -12.56
N ASP A 388 -18.01 -5.69 -13.42
CA ASP A 388 -18.15 -7.08 -13.87
C ASP A 388 -18.18 -8.13 -12.73
N ASP A 389 -18.96 -7.86 -11.67
CA ASP A 389 -19.04 -8.65 -10.43
C ASP A 389 -17.73 -8.73 -9.61
N ILE A 390 -16.77 -7.84 -9.86
CA ILE A 390 -15.49 -7.76 -9.15
C ILE A 390 -15.49 -6.51 -8.29
N VAL A 391 -15.27 -6.66 -6.97
CA VAL A 391 -14.95 -5.55 -6.08
C VAL A 391 -13.44 -5.40 -5.93
N PHE A 392 -12.96 -4.16 -6.07
CA PHE A 392 -11.54 -3.80 -5.98
C PHE A 392 -11.36 -2.36 -5.48
N LEU A 393 -10.10 -1.95 -5.31
CA LEU A 393 -9.73 -0.63 -4.79
C LEU A 393 -9.08 0.23 -5.88
N GLU A 394 -9.39 1.52 -5.87
CA GLU A 394 -8.79 2.54 -6.73
C GLU A 394 -8.53 3.83 -5.96
N TYR A 395 -7.41 4.50 -6.21
CA TYR A 395 -7.09 5.74 -5.48
C TYR A 395 -8.16 6.82 -5.70
N LYS A 396 -8.43 7.58 -4.65
CA LYS A 396 -9.21 8.81 -4.69
C LYS A 396 -8.46 9.91 -5.44
N PRO A 397 -8.97 10.41 -6.59
CA PRO A 397 -8.28 11.43 -7.36
C PRO A 397 -8.01 12.72 -6.56
N GLU A 398 -8.96 13.13 -5.73
CA GLU A 398 -8.86 14.30 -4.86
C GLU A 398 -7.79 14.14 -3.77
N VAL A 399 -7.59 12.93 -3.25
CA VAL A 399 -6.55 12.64 -2.26
C VAL A 399 -5.17 12.65 -2.93
N LEU A 400 -5.05 12.05 -4.12
CA LEU A 400 -3.82 12.13 -4.92
C LEU A 400 -3.46 13.58 -5.23
N TYR A 401 -4.44 14.36 -5.71
CA TYR A 401 -4.21 15.75 -6.08
C TYR A 401 -3.74 16.56 -4.87
N ARG A 402 -4.40 16.40 -3.72
CA ARG A 402 -4.05 17.11 -2.49
C ARG A 402 -2.65 16.78 -1.98
N ASN A 403 -2.23 15.53 -2.08
CA ASN A 403 -0.98 15.07 -1.46
C ASN A 403 0.24 15.19 -2.39
N TYR A 404 0.04 15.16 -3.71
CA TYR A 404 1.13 15.06 -4.68
C TYR A 404 1.26 16.25 -5.63
N LEU A 405 0.33 17.20 -5.63
CA LEU A 405 0.39 18.34 -6.55
C LEU A 405 1.67 19.16 -6.34
N LYS A 406 2.46 19.29 -7.40
CA LYS A 406 3.57 20.24 -7.49
C LYS A 406 3.18 21.37 -8.44
N HIS A 407 3.35 22.62 -8.01
CA HIS A 407 3.04 23.80 -8.82
C HIS A 407 4.09 24.90 -8.68
N ASP A 408 4.21 25.73 -9.72
CA ASP A 408 5.16 26.85 -9.76
C ASP A 408 4.59 28.17 -9.22
N HIS A 409 3.37 28.14 -8.68
CA HIS A 409 2.76 29.29 -8.02
C HIS A 409 3.40 29.55 -6.65
N ASP A 410 3.08 30.71 -6.05
CA ASP A 410 3.61 31.13 -4.75
C ASP A 410 3.43 30.03 -3.68
N ILE A 411 4.49 29.77 -2.92
CA ILE A 411 4.55 28.69 -1.91
C ILE A 411 3.50 28.83 -0.79
N SER A 412 2.88 30.01 -0.65
CA SER A 412 1.78 30.21 0.30
C SER A 412 0.48 29.52 -0.11
N PHE A 413 0.33 29.10 -1.37
CA PHE A 413 -0.79 28.28 -1.83
C PHE A 413 -0.59 26.82 -1.40
N THR A 414 -1.10 26.48 -0.23
CA THR A 414 -0.86 25.17 0.39
C THR A 414 -2.02 24.19 0.19
N LEU A 415 -3.18 24.65 -0.25
CA LEU A 415 -4.37 23.83 -0.37
C LEU A 415 -4.91 23.85 -1.81
N PRO A 416 -4.69 22.78 -2.58
CA PRO A 416 -5.21 22.66 -3.93
C PRO A 416 -6.66 22.16 -3.94
N LEU A 417 -7.47 22.64 -4.89
CA LEU A 417 -8.86 22.23 -5.06
C LEU A 417 -8.99 21.29 -6.26
N TRP A 418 -9.29 20.01 -6.01
CA TRP A 418 -9.54 19.03 -7.08
C TRP A 418 -10.81 19.37 -7.86
N SER A 419 -11.80 19.97 -7.20
CA SER A 419 -12.95 20.58 -7.84
C SER A 419 -12.86 22.09 -7.63
N PRO A 420 -12.23 22.83 -8.56
CA PRO A 420 -12.16 24.28 -8.49
C PRO A 420 -13.55 24.88 -8.26
N THR A 421 -13.62 25.86 -7.38
CA THR A 421 -14.87 26.50 -6.95
C THR A 421 -14.57 27.95 -6.62
N ILE A 422 -15.54 28.84 -6.76
CA ILE A 422 -15.33 30.25 -6.41
C ILE A 422 -15.17 30.38 -4.90
N VAL A 423 -13.99 30.82 -4.46
CA VAL A 423 -13.70 31.09 -3.05
C VAL A 423 -13.35 32.57 -2.87
N ALA A 424 -13.81 33.16 -1.77
CA ALA A 424 -13.49 34.53 -1.40
C ALA A 424 -12.33 34.57 -0.39
N VAL A 425 -11.48 35.58 -0.49
CA VAL A 425 -10.52 35.90 0.58
C VAL A 425 -11.31 36.29 1.84
N GLY A 426 -10.97 35.68 2.98
CA GLY A 426 -11.72 35.76 4.23
C GLY A 426 -12.79 34.68 4.39
N ALA A 427 -13.00 33.78 3.43
CA ALA A 427 -13.90 32.65 3.60
C ALA A 427 -13.42 31.74 4.75
N VAL A 428 -14.35 31.31 5.60
CA VAL A 428 -14.14 30.34 6.67
C VAL A 428 -14.90 29.08 6.31
N GLY A 429 -14.23 27.94 6.37
CA GLY A 429 -14.79 26.70 5.88
C GLY A 429 -13.84 25.53 5.95
N TYR A 430 -14.09 24.50 5.15
CA TYR A 430 -13.30 23.27 5.13
C TYR A 430 -13.18 22.70 3.71
N LEU A 431 -12.16 21.88 3.47
CA LEU A 431 -12.04 21.12 2.23
C LEU A 431 -12.88 19.84 2.35
N SER A 432 -13.89 19.70 1.49
CA SER A 432 -14.70 18.49 1.40
C SER A 432 -13.83 17.29 1.01
N ARG A 433 -13.96 16.20 1.77
CA ARG A 433 -13.21 14.95 1.52
C ARG A 433 -13.80 14.14 0.36
N ASP A 434 -15.06 14.38 0.00
CA ASP A 434 -15.79 13.55 -0.98
C ASP A 434 -15.63 14.03 -2.42
N ASP A 435 -15.53 15.35 -2.64
CA ASP A 435 -15.48 15.94 -3.98
C ASP A 435 -14.33 16.93 -4.18
N GLY A 436 -13.53 17.19 -3.14
CA GLY A 436 -12.34 18.04 -3.22
C GLY A 436 -12.62 19.52 -3.51
N LYS A 437 -13.82 20.00 -3.17
CA LYS A 437 -14.20 21.42 -3.21
C LYS A 437 -14.07 22.09 -1.84
N PHE A 438 -13.86 23.40 -1.81
CA PHE A 438 -13.89 24.16 -0.55
C PHE A 438 -15.33 24.54 -0.20
N ILE A 439 -15.82 24.06 0.94
CA ILE A 439 -17.14 24.41 1.49
C ILE A 439 -16.98 25.67 2.33
N THR A 440 -17.60 26.77 1.91
CA THR A 440 -17.63 28.01 2.69
C THR A 440 -18.81 27.97 3.65
N LEU A 441 -18.54 28.13 4.95
CA LEU A 441 -19.56 28.29 5.99
C LEU A 441 -20.02 29.74 6.03
N PHE A 442 -19.08 30.69 6.05
CA PHE A 442 -19.34 32.13 6.01
C PHE A 442 -18.07 32.90 5.60
N ASN A 443 -18.15 34.22 5.44
CA ASN A 443 -16.98 35.07 5.20
C ASN A 443 -16.66 35.91 6.44
N ALA A 444 -15.45 35.78 7.00
CA ALA A 444 -15.03 36.49 8.20
C ALA A 444 -15.06 38.02 8.09
N ARG A 445 -14.96 38.58 6.87
CA ARG A 445 -15.02 40.04 6.65
C ARG A 445 -16.44 40.60 6.63
N ALA A 446 -17.38 39.76 6.25
CA ALA A 446 -18.79 40.08 6.18
C ALA A 446 -19.54 38.85 6.66
N PRO A 447 -19.51 38.56 7.97
CA PRO A 447 -20.08 37.35 8.55
C PRO A 447 -21.62 37.37 8.52
N GLY A 448 -22.25 38.14 7.62
CA GLY A 448 -23.71 38.27 7.49
C GLY A 448 -24.39 36.91 7.43
N ASP A 449 -25.42 36.77 8.25
CA ASP A 449 -26.10 35.57 8.79
C ASP A 449 -25.56 35.03 10.14
N SER A 450 -24.33 35.37 10.54
CA SER A 450 -23.72 34.99 11.84
C SER A 450 -23.52 36.14 12.83
N THR A 451 -23.93 37.37 12.47
CA THR A 451 -24.12 38.47 13.44
C THR A 451 -25.23 38.20 14.46
N VAL A 452 -26.04 37.15 14.24
CA VAL A 452 -27.01 36.61 15.22
C VAL A 452 -26.36 35.60 16.19
N ARG A 453 -25.16 35.07 15.88
CA ARG A 453 -24.46 34.04 16.69
C ARG A 453 -23.15 34.55 17.30
N GLY A 454 -22.94 35.87 17.42
CA GLY A 454 -21.88 36.48 18.24
C GLY A 454 -20.43 36.13 17.84
N ILE A 455 -20.14 35.89 16.57
CA ILE A 455 -18.77 35.84 16.03
C ILE A 455 -18.43 37.26 15.51
N PRO A 456 -17.38 37.93 16.02
CA PRO A 456 -16.98 39.25 15.55
C PRO A 456 -16.42 39.18 14.12
N SER A 457 -16.62 40.23 13.33
CA SER A 457 -15.97 40.36 12.02
C SER A 457 -14.45 40.47 12.16
N LEU A 458 -13.72 39.87 11.21
CA LEU A 458 -12.29 40.09 11.07
C LEU A 458 -12.03 41.58 10.81
N PRO A 459 -11.00 42.20 11.43
CA PRO A 459 -10.64 43.59 11.17
C PRO A 459 -10.48 43.89 9.68
N ALA A 460 -10.72 45.14 9.30
CA ALA A 460 -10.73 45.55 7.89
C ALA A 460 -9.33 45.47 7.26
N LEU A 461 -8.99 44.29 6.73
CA LEU A 461 -7.76 44.07 5.99
C LEU A 461 -7.93 44.42 4.52
N ARG A 462 -6.94 45.10 3.95
CA ARG A 462 -6.87 45.33 2.52
C ARG A 462 -6.55 44.02 1.81
N THR A 463 -7.24 43.77 0.71
CA THR A 463 -6.91 42.67 -0.20
C THR A 463 -6.07 43.23 -1.32
N LYS A 464 -4.82 42.77 -1.40
CA LYS A 464 -3.96 43.10 -2.53
C LYS A 464 -4.31 42.16 -3.68
N ILE A 465 -4.59 42.75 -4.84
CA ILE A 465 -4.56 42.02 -6.10
C ILE A 465 -3.11 42.08 -6.55
N ALA A 466 -2.41 40.96 -6.47
CA ALA A 466 -1.05 40.92 -7.01
C ALA A 466 -1.15 41.01 -8.53
N PRO A 467 -0.33 41.85 -9.20
CA PRO A 467 -0.29 41.87 -10.66
C PRO A 467 0.04 40.47 -11.17
N ASN A 468 -0.48 40.10 -12.34
CA ASN A 468 -0.15 38.84 -12.99
C ASN A 468 1.36 38.64 -12.92
N SER A 469 1.76 37.50 -12.39
CA SER A 469 3.06 36.95 -12.73
C SER A 469 3.01 36.65 -14.23
N GLU A 470 3.18 37.66 -15.10
CA GLU A 470 3.85 37.41 -16.37
C GLU A 470 5.10 36.63 -16.00
N LYS A 471 5.27 35.45 -16.61
CA LYS A 471 6.40 34.54 -16.37
C LYS A 471 7.72 35.32 -16.45
N LYS A 472 8.16 35.95 -15.35
CA LYS A 472 9.54 36.39 -15.15
C LYS A 472 10.27 35.11 -14.82
N THR A 473 10.75 34.50 -15.89
CA THR A 473 11.58 33.29 -15.94
C THR A 473 12.72 33.40 -14.94
N LYS A 474 12.48 32.98 -13.69
CA LYS A 474 13.54 32.51 -12.81
C LYS A 474 13.87 31.12 -13.32
N ARG A 475 14.91 31.05 -14.15
CA ARG A 475 15.46 29.80 -14.69
C ARG A 475 15.70 28.80 -13.57
N THR A 476 14.87 27.78 -13.47
CA THR A 476 15.08 26.58 -12.67
C THR A 476 15.35 25.39 -13.58
N ALA A 477 15.86 24.30 -13.02
CA ALA A 477 16.25 23.08 -13.74
C ALA A 477 15.13 22.50 -14.64
N PHE A 478 13.86 22.81 -14.35
CA PHE A 478 12.73 22.49 -15.23
C PHE A 478 12.83 23.18 -16.59
N ASP A 479 13.23 24.45 -16.68
CA ASP A 479 13.38 25.19 -17.96
C ASP A 479 14.54 24.69 -18.84
N LEU A 480 15.57 24.04 -18.26
CA LEU A 480 16.71 23.51 -19.01
C LEU A 480 16.34 22.34 -19.93
N LEU A 481 15.26 21.61 -19.60
CA LEU A 481 14.68 20.57 -20.47
C LEU A 481 13.73 21.14 -21.54
N PHE A 482 13.21 22.36 -21.37
CA PHE A 482 12.26 22.99 -22.30
C PHE A 482 12.91 24.02 -23.27
N GLY A 483 14.20 24.35 -23.08
CA GLY A 483 14.84 25.53 -23.69
C GLY A 483 15.52 25.38 -25.06
N PHE A 484 15.53 24.21 -25.71
CA PHE A 484 16.37 23.99 -26.91
C PHE A 484 15.66 24.03 -28.28
N LEU A 485 14.35 24.34 -28.38
CA LEU A 485 13.66 24.20 -29.68
C LEU A 485 12.86 25.40 -30.23
N ASN A 486 12.77 26.56 -29.57
CA ASN A 486 11.93 27.65 -30.08
C ASN A 486 12.68 28.97 -30.30
N LEU A 487 13.51 29.00 -31.36
CA LEU A 487 13.97 30.24 -31.97
C LEU A 487 13.02 30.64 -33.13
N GLY A 488 12.07 31.52 -32.82
CA GLY A 488 11.43 32.45 -33.75
C GLY A 488 10.46 31.91 -34.81
N ARG A 489 9.15 32.09 -34.60
CA ARG A 489 8.19 32.58 -35.61
C ARG A 489 6.81 32.87 -35.02
N LYS A 490 6.21 33.99 -35.46
CA LYS A 490 4.79 34.33 -35.26
C LYS A 490 3.95 33.49 -36.26
N SER A 491 2.82 32.96 -35.76
CA SER A 491 1.78 32.07 -36.36
C SER A 491 1.96 30.53 -36.22
N GLY A 492 1.39 29.98 -35.14
CA GLY A 492 0.81 28.62 -34.94
C GLY A 492 1.70 27.36 -34.99
N PRO A 493 1.82 26.59 -33.88
CA PRO A 493 0.98 25.40 -33.62
C PRO A 493 0.31 25.43 -32.22
N PRO A 494 -0.58 24.46 -31.86
CA PRO A 494 -1.16 24.40 -30.52
C PRO A 494 -0.07 24.42 -29.44
N GLN A 495 -0.33 25.16 -28.37
CA GLN A 495 0.58 25.22 -27.23
C GLN A 495 0.53 23.90 -26.48
N ARG A 496 1.33 22.92 -26.93
CA ARG A 496 1.49 21.64 -26.28
C ARG A 496 2.39 21.79 -25.06
N VAL A 497 1.89 21.38 -23.91
CA VAL A 497 2.64 21.35 -22.65
C VAL A 497 2.83 19.90 -22.24
N THR A 498 4.01 19.53 -21.76
CA THR A 498 4.32 18.13 -21.44
C THR A 498 4.72 18.01 -19.96
N PHE A 499 4.20 17.00 -19.29
CA PHE A 499 4.42 16.70 -17.88
C PHE A 499 5.21 15.40 -17.79
N PRO A 500 6.48 15.42 -17.35
CA PRO A 500 7.26 14.20 -17.20
C PRO A 500 6.66 13.31 -16.12
N LEU A 501 6.66 12.02 -16.40
CA LEU A 501 6.13 10.96 -15.55
C LEU A 501 7.24 9.96 -15.27
N LYS A 502 7.38 9.59 -14.01
CA LYS A 502 8.40 8.65 -13.56
C LYS A 502 7.72 7.42 -12.97
N ALA A 503 8.01 6.25 -13.54
CA ALA A 503 7.39 5.01 -13.10
C ALA A 503 7.69 4.76 -11.61
N GLY A 504 6.69 4.23 -10.90
CA GLY A 504 6.74 4.03 -9.45
C GLY A 504 6.47 5.29 -8.61
N GLU A 505 6.38 6.48 -9.20
CA GLU A 505 5.94 7.70 -8.51
C GLU A 505 4.46 7.99 -8.77
N LYS A 506 3.82 8.69 -7.83
CA LYS A 506 2.48 9.27 -8.02
C LYS A 506 2.61 10.64 -8.66
N ALA A 507 1.72 10.99 -9.58
CA ALA A 507 1.75 12.26 -10.29
C ALA A 507 0.49 13.07 -10.04
N ALA A 508 0.65 14.38 -9.88
CA ALA A 508 -0.43 15.35 -9.83
C ALA A 508 0.08 16.69 -10.36
N HIS A 509 -0.60 17.22 -11.38
CA HIS A 509 -0.20 18.45 -12.04
C HIS A 509 -1.39 19.35 -12.34
N ILE A 510 -1.12 20.64 -12.37
CA ILE A 510 -2.05 21.66 -12.83
C ILE A 510 -1.37 22.53 -13.88
N TYR A 511 -2.12 22.85 -14.92
CA TYR A 511 -1.80 23.83 -15.93
C TYR A 511 -2.86 24.92 -15.92
N THR A 512 -2.41 26.17 -15.84
CA THR A 512 -3.29 27.34 -15.83
C THR A 512 -2.94 28.27 -16.98
N GLY A 513 -3.98 28.87 -17.57
CA GLY A 513 -3.87 30.05 -18.42
C GLY A 513 -3.61 31.30 -17.57
N PRO A 514 -4.22 32.45 -17.92
CA PRO A 514 -4.14 33.65 -17.08
C PRO A 514 -4.72 33.39 -15.68
N THR A 515 -3.97 33.78 -14.65
CA THR A 515 -4.37 33.63 -13.25
C THR A 515 -4.61 34.98 -12.57
N ARG A 516 -5.46 35.01 -11.55
CA ARG A 516 -5.69 36.19 -10.69
C ARG A 516 -5.36 35.83 -9.25
N HIS A 517 -4.43 36.58 -8.66
CA HIS A 517 -3.95 36.34 -7.31
C HIS A 517 -4.55 37.38 -6.36
N ARG A 518 -5.31 36.93 -5.36
CA ARG A 518 -5.88 37.79 -4.32
C ARG A 518 -5.36 37.31 -2.97
N ARG A 519 -4.86 38.20 -2.12
CA ARG A 519 -4.42 37.85 -0.76
C ARG A 519 -4.61 38.99 0.22
N PHE A 520 -4.68 38.67 1.51
CA PHE A 520 -4.49 39.67 2.55
C PHE A 520 -3.09 40.30 2.45
N GLU A 521 -3.01 41.57 2.81
CA GLU A 521 -1.73 42.19 3.17
C GLU A 521 -1.16 41.48 4.41
N ALA A 522 0.18 41.45 4.53
CA ALA A 522 0.83 40.70 5.59
C ALA A 522 0.42 41.26 6.96
N ASP A 523 -0.29 40.46 7.74
CA ASP A 523 -0.79 40.75 9.08
C ASP A 523 -1.04 39.41 9.80
N ASP A 524 -0.74 39.36 11.10
CA ASP A 524 -0.97 38.22 11.97
C ASP A 524 -2.41 38.17 12.52
N SER A 525 -3.17 39.28 12.40
CA SER A 525 -4.55 39.40 12.89
C SER A 525 -5.52 38.29 12.41
N PRO A 526 -5.42 37.73 11.17
CA PRO A 526 -6.27 36.62 10.76
C PRO A 526 -6.06 35.34 11.59
N MET A 527 -4.83 35.07 12.03
CA MET A 527 -4.53 33.86 12.80
C MET A 527 -5.07 33.96 14.22
N GLU A 528 -4.88 35.12 14.87
CA GLU A 528 -5.43 35.38 16.22
C GLU A 528 -6.96 35.35 16.22
N TRP A 529 -7.57 35.93 15.18
CA TRP A 529 -9.02 35.88 15.00
C TRP A 529 -9.51 34.44 14.83
N LEU A 530 -8.85 33.62 14.00
CA LEU A 530 -9.25 32.24 13.80
C LEU A 530 -9.16 31.44 15.11
N LYS A 531 -8.05 31.55 15.84
CA LYS A 531 -7.85 30.89 17.14
C LYS A 531 -8.95 31.25 18.13
N SER A 532 -9.28 32.54 18.24
CA SER A 532 -10.28 33.05 19.19
C SER A 532 -11.70 32.60 18.88
N ASN A 533 -12.00 32.25 17.62
CA ASN A 533 -13.36 31.93 17.17
C ASN A 533 -13.59 30.45 16.83
N THR A 534 -12.53 29.63 16.77
CA THR A 534 -12.62 28.23 16.33
C THR A 534 -13.62 27.42 17.17
N ALA A 535 -13.54 27.48 18.49
CA ALA A 535 -14.45 26.74 19.37
C ALA A 535 -15.93 27.07 19.08
N LYS A 536 -16.23 28.35 18.87
CA LYS A 536 -17.58 28.83 18.58
C LYS A 536 -18.07 28.47 17.18
N ILE A 537 -17.17 28.46 16.20
CA ILE A 537 -17.49 28.02 14.83
C ILE A 537 -17.85 26.53 14.83
N ILE A 538 -17.10 25.72 15.57
CA ILE A 538 -17.38 24.28 15.72
C ILE A 538 -18.69 24.04 16.50
N GLU A 539 -18.98 24.82 17.54
CA GLU A 539 -20.27 24.78 18.24
C GLU A 539 -21.45 25.05 17.30
N ILE A 540 -21.29 25.98 16.35
CA ILE A 540 -22.35 26.44 15.45
C ILE A 540 -22.56 25.52 14.23
N TYR A 541 -21.47 25.04 13.61
CA TYR A 541 -21.50 24.34 12.32
C TYR A 541 -20.98 22.90 12.39
N GLY A 542 -20.30 22.50 13.49
CA GLY A 542 -19.58 21.23 13.56
C GLY A 542 -20.46 20.01 13.36
N ALA A 543 -21.64 19.98 13.98
CA ALA A 543 -22.58 18.86 13.87
C ALA A 543 -23.20 18.75 12.46
N ASP A 544 -23.69 19.87 11.93
CA ASP A 544 -24.39 19.92 10.63
C ASP A 544 -23.46 19.57 9.45
N HIS A 545 -22.17 19.87 9.59
CA HIS A 545 -21.16 19.63 8.57
C HIS A 545 -20.25 18.42 8.86
N ASN A 546 -20.38 17.78 10.02
CA ASN A 546 -19.51 16.73 10.51
C ASN A 546 -18.01 17.11 10.46
N ILE A 547 -17.67 18.26 11.03
CA ILE A 547 -16.30 18.80 11.05
C ILE A 547 -15.77 19.05 12.45
N THR A 548 -14.45 18.94 12.60
CA THR A 548 -13.72 19.26 13.83
C THR A 548 -12.90 20.54 13.66
N SER A 549 -12.28 21.02 14.73
CA SER A 549 -11.37 22.19 14.67
C SER A 549 -10.19 22.00 13.72
N GLU A 550 -9.78 20.76 13.46
CA GLU A 550 -8.64 20.43 12.58
C GLU A 550 -9.01 20.53 11.09
N ASP A 551 -10.29 20.39 10.76
CA ASP A 551 -10.78 20.53 9.39
C ASP A 551 -10.99 22.00 8.98
N LEU A 552 -11.10 22.90 9.97
CA LEU A 552 -11.43 24.31 9.77
C LEU A 552 -10.25 25.11 9.19
N ALA A 553 -10.54 25.92 8.19
CA ALA A 553 -9.59 26.79 7.52
C ALA A 553 -10.16 28.20 7.26
N LEU A 554 -9.32 29.22 7.49
CA LEU A 554 -9.57 30.60 7.06
C LEU A 554 -8.74 30.89 5.81
N ILE A 555 -9.41 31.28 4.72
CA ILE A 555 -8.77 31.59 3.45
C ILE A 555 -8.13 32.97 3.49
N THR A 556 -6.81 33.04 3.34
CA THR A 556 -6.02 34.27 3.32
C THR A 556 -5.59 34.68 1.93
N GLY A 557 -5.64 33.77 0.95
CA GLY A 557 -5.41 34.05 -0.45
C GLY A 557 -6.02 33.05 -1.41
N THR A 558 -6.31 33.49 -2.63
CA THR A 558 -6.89 32.70 -3.71
C THR A 558 -6.08 32.86 -4.98
N LEU A 559 -5.88 31.75 -5.69
CA LEU A 559 -5.42 31.70 -7.06
C LEU A 559 -6.60 31.31 -7.94
N ASP A 560 -7.10 32.26 -8.72
CA ASP A 560 -8.22 32.02 -9.61
C ASP A 560 -7.74 31.85 -11.04
N ALA A 561 -8.35 30.95 -11.80
CA ALA A 561 -8.08 30.74 -13.21
C ALA A 561 -9.39 30.51 -13.97
N HIS A 562 -9.47 31.03 -15.18
CA HIS A 562 -10.60 30.76 -16.09
C HIS A 562 -10.33 29.52 -16.96
N ASP A 563 -9.12 29.44 -17.53
CA ASP A 563 -8.62 28.27 -18.25
C ASP A 563 -7.67 27.47 -17.34
N TYR A 564 -8.09 26.28 -16.91
CA TYR A 564 -7.26 25.36 -16.14
C TYR A 564 -7.43 23.93 -16.64
N ALA A 565 -6.38 23.14 -16.48
CA ALA A 565 -6.38 21.71 -16.74
C ALA A 565 -5.55 21.03 -15.67
N LEU A 566 -6.10 20.00 -15.04
CA LEU A 566 -5.43 19.27 -13.98
C LEU A 566 -5.56 17.77 -14.21
N PHE A 567 -4.56 17.02 -13.76
CA PHE A 567 -4.63 15.57 -13.78
C PHE A 567 -3.90 14.97 -12.58
N VAL A 568 -4.27 13.73 -12.27
CA VAL A 568 -3.59 12.86 -11.33
C VAL A 568 -3.39 11.49 -11.93
N SER A 569 -2.34 10.82 -11.49
CA SER A 569 -2.11 9.42 -11.78
C SER A 569 -1.49 8.71 -10.58
N ALA A 570 -2.11 7.63 -10.14
CA ALA A 570 -1.58 6.78 -9.07
C ALA A 570 -0.48 5.84 -9.56
N CYS A 571 -0.65 5.32 -10.77
CA CYS A 571 0.28 4.43 -11.45
C CYS A 571 0.34 4.80 -12.94
N HIS A 572 1.55 4.83 -13.49
CA HIS A 572 1.81 5.18 -14.88
C HIS A 572 3.17 4.65 -15.33
N ARG A 573 3.32 4.54 -16.64
CA ARG A 573 4.59 4.20 -17.28
C ARG A 573 5.54 5.39 -17.26
N GLU A 574 6.84 5.08 -17.34
CA GLU A 574 7.87 6.09 -17.55
C GLU A 574 7.58 6.84 -18.86
N GLY A 575 7.69 8.17 -18.84
CA GLY A 575 7.45 8.97 -20.03
C GLY A 575 6.90 10.34 -19.71
N SER A 576 5.81 10.71 -20.38
CA SER A 576 5.16 12.00 -20.14
C SER A 576 3.72 12.04 -20.62
N VAL A 577 2.92 12.91 -20.01
CA VAL A 577 1.57 13.28 -20.46
C VAL A 577 1.64 14.65 -21.10
N ALA A 578 1.07 14.81 -22.28
CA ALA A 578 0.93 16.11 -22.93
C ALA A 578 -0.46 16.69 -22.69
N PHE A 579 -0.57 18.00 -22.53
CA PHE A 579 -1.81 18.76 -22.67
C PHE A 579 -1.74 19.58 -23.95
N GLU A 580 -2.70 19.39 -24.84
CA GLU A 580 -2.81 20.14 -26.08
C GLU A 580 -3.96 21.14 -25.98
N VAL A 581 -3.61 22.43 -26.11
CA VAL A 581 -4.57 23.53 -26.13
C VAL A 581 -5.30 23.54 -27.47
N ASP A 582 -6.64 23.58 -27.44
CA ASP A 582 -7.44 23.75 -28.64
C ASP A 582 -7.19 25.15 -29.22
N VAL A 583 -6.96 25.21 -30.53
CA VAL A 583 -6.68 26.46 -31.24
C VAL A 583 -7.95 27.32 -31.35
N ASN A 584 -9.14 26.70 -31.41
CA ASN A 584 -10.42 27.41 -31.53
C ASN A 584 -11.55 26.75 -30.71
N PRO A 585 -11.42 26.65 -29.38
CA PRO A 585 -12.43 26.03 -28.54
C PRO A 585 -13.73 26.83 -28.58
N ARG A 586 -14.85 26.14 -28.81
CA ARG A 586 -16.18 26.76 -28.72
C ARG A 586 -16.51 27.06 -27.25
N SER A 587 -17.25 28.14 -27.01
CA SER A 587 -17.69 28.47 -25.65
C SER A 587 -18.46 27.29 -25.03
N GLY A 588 -18.10 26.94 -23.79
CA GLY A 588 -18.67 25.79 -23.08
C GLY A 588 -18.01 24.45 -23.37
N GLN A 589 -17.11 24.33 -24.35
CA GLN A 589 -16.30 23.12 -24.58
C GLN A 589 -15.00 23.17 -23.76
N PRO A 590 -14.36 22.01 -23.48
CA PRO A 590 -13.01 21.99 -22.94
C PRO A 590 -12.05 22.82 -23.80
N TRP A 591 -11.16 23.59 -23.17
CA TRP A 591 -10.19 24.44 -23.89
C TRP A 591 -8.95 23.68 -24.38
N GLY A 592 -8.88 22.37 -24.12
CA GLY A 592 -7.81 21.47 -24.54
C GLY A 592 -8.06 20.05 -24.05
N ALA A 593 -7.10 19.15 -24.26
CA ALA A 593 -7.18 17.75 -23.84
C ALA A 593 -5.79 17.17 -23.48
N PHE A 594 -5.78 16.18 -22.58
CA PHE A 594 -4.58 15.42 -22.25
C PHE A 594 -4.37 14.25 -23.23
N LEU A 595 -3.12 14.02 -23.68
CA LEU A 595 -2.71 13.01 -24.64
C LEU A 595 -1.37 12.34 -24.28
N PRO A 596 -1.20 11.04 -24.58
CA PRO A 596 -2.25 10.03 -24.46
C PRO A 596 -2.70 9.94 -23.00
N ALA A 597 -4.00 9.79 -22.75
CA ALA A 597 -4.53 9.55 -21.40
C ALA A 597 -4.28 8.10 -20.91
N ASN A 598 -3.59 7.28 -21.70
CA ASN A 598 -3.66 5.84 -21.59
C ASN A 598 -2.34 5.32 -21.02
N ASN A 599 -2.36 4.97 -19.73
CA ASN A 599 -1.77 3.75 -19.13
C ASN A 599 -1.83 3.90 -17.59
N GLY A 600 -2.67 3.09 -16.93
CA GLY A 600 -2.87 3.15 -15.48
C GLY A 600 -4.04 4.00 -15.03
N GLN A 601 -4.12 4.24 -13.72
CA GLN A 601 -5.19 5.01 -13.11
C GLN A 601 -4.97 6.51 -13.34
N PHE A 602 -5.53 7.05 -14.43
CA PHE A 602 -5.41 8.45 -14.83
C PHE A 602 -6.75 9.19 -14.71
N ASN A 603 -6.79 10.28 -13.95
CA ASN A 603 -7.98 11.13 -13.83
C ASN A 603 -7.61 12.57 -14.18
N SER A 604 -8.45 13.25 -14.96
CA SER A 604 -8.20 14.64 -15.36
C SER A 604 -9.47 15.47 -15.37
N LYS A 605 -9.31 16.79 -15.21
CA LYS A 605 -10.36 17.79 -15.41
C LYS A 605 -9.81 18.94 -16.23
N VAL A 606 -10.62 19.41 -17.17
CA VAL A 606 -10.31 20.56 -18.01
C VAL A 606 -11.48 21.52 -17.90
N SER A 607 -11.19 22.80 -17.63
CA SER A 607 -12.21 23.83 -17.53
C SER A 607 -12.89 24.08 -18.87
N ARG A 608 -14.05 24.73 -18.85
CA ARG A 608 -14.75 25.11 -20.07
C ARG A 608 -14.26 26.47 -20.57
N HIS A 609 -13.98 26.55 -21.86
CA HIS A 609 -13.59 27.81 -22.49
C HIS A 609 -14.70 28.87 -22.32
N ARG A 610 -14.29 30.05 -21.87
CA ARG A 610 -15.13 31.18 -21.41
C ARG A 610 -16.13 30.89 -20.27
N GLY A 611 -15.89 29.85 -19.47
CA GLY A 611 -16.52 29.66 -18.15
C GLY A 611 -16.22 30.75 -17.11
N PRO A 612 -16.61 30.53 -15.83
CA PRO A 612 -16.32 31.44 -14.73
C PRO A 612 -14.84 31.39 -14.30
N TRP A 613 -14.41 32.41 -13.56
CA TRP A 613 -13.13 32.35 -12.82
C TRP A 613 -13.33 31.51 -11.57
N GLU A 614 -12.66 30.37 -11.50
CA GLU A 614 -12.74 29.47 -10.36
C GLU A 614 -11.43 29.47 -9.59
N THR A 615 -11.50 29.27 -8.28
CA THR A 615 -10.31 29.17 -7.45
C THR A 615 -9.73 27.77 -7.59
N VAL A 616 -8.47 27.67 -7.98
CA VAL A 616 -7.75 26.39 -8.19
C VAL A 616 -6.81 26.05 -7.05
N LEU A 617 -6.22 27.07 -6.40
CA LEU A 617 -5.38 26.93 -5.21
C LEU A 617 -5.75 28.00 -4.19
N VAL A 618 -5.65 27.67 -2.91
CA VAL A 618 -5.86 28.63 -1.81
C VAL A 618 -4.69 28.64 -0.83
N SER A 619 -4.43 29.83 -0.28
CA SER A 619 -3.63 30.01 0.92
C SER A 619 -4.58 30.08 2.10
N CYS A 620 -4.30 29.31 3.14
CA CYS A 620 -5.18 29.23 4.30
C CYS A 620 -4.42 29.10 5.62
N LEU A 621 -5.04 29.61 6.68
CA LEU A 621 -4.65 29.37 8.07
C LEU A 621 -5.50 28.27 8.67
N ARG A 622 -4.89 27.43 9.50
CA ARG A 622 -5.55 26.35 10.26
C ARG A 622 -5.10 26.41 11.71
N VAL A 623 -5.94 25.97 12.63
CA VAL A 623 -5.55 25.82 14.04
C VAL A 623 -4.95 24.44 14.21
N THR A 624 -3.64 24.35 14.39
CA THR A 624 -2.98 23.10 14.76
C THR A 624 -3.26 22.80 16.23
N SER A 625 -3.79 21.62 16.55
CA SER A 625 -3.84 21.09 17.91
C SER A 625 -2.41 21.05 18.47
N THR A 626 -2.14 21.81 19.54
CA THR A 626 -0.91 21.67 20.32
C THR A 626 -0.92 20.31 20.99
N ALA A 627 -0.38 19.30 20.31
CA ALA A 627 0.06 18.08 20.96
C ALA A 627 1.29 18.43 21.82
N VAL A 628 1.23 18.03 23.08
CA VAL A 628 2.24 18.21 24.13
C VAL A 628 3.62 17.87 23.58
N ILE A 629 4.51 18.86 23.52
CA ILE A 629 5.95 18.64 23.46
C ILE A 629 6.33 18.02 24.80
N LEU A 630 6.39 16.69 24.87
CA LEU A 630 7.21 16.04 25.89
C LEU A 630 8.66 16.37 25.53
N SER A 631 9.21 17.29 26.32
CA SER A 631 10.64 17.62 26.34
C SER A 631 11.48 16.35 26.37
N ARG A 632 12.50 16.32 25.50
CA ARG A 632 13.61 15.37 25.58
C ARG A 632 14.28 15.38 26.94
#